data_AF-A0A2K3YTZ6-F1
#
_entry.id   AF-A0A2K3YTZ6-F1
#
_cell.length_a   1.000
_cell.length_b   1.000
_cell.length_c   1.000
_cell.angle_alpha   90.00
_cell.angle_beta   90.00
_cell.angle_gamma   90.00
#
_symmetry.space_group_name_H-M   'P 1'
#
loop_
_entity.id
_entity.type
_entity.pdbx_description
1 polymer ?
#
loop_
_entity_poly.entity_id
_entity_poly.type
_entity_poly.pdbx_seq_one_letter_code
_entity_poly.pdbx_strand_id
1 'polypeptide(L)'
;MRGITIELSTQCQSETYRVLDEIQLLVSLDGILDIQHNGRSRHCYNHIAIINNLDIIKITHAQSLIKVCIPMHFFSKYHTTYNTGYFNQDRFISHTKVTSLLKRIIKDNKDKQCQTLMFDILKILFEEAYVPIEGFYLPEVCVNNKLLNNILQYIYDHLDTKISLKVLSDYFYVSQSYISILFSKYLDFSFKIFFITLKLGYSLQSLLTTNDTIQSVAIQHGFSNYSNYSKIFKSYIGVSPADYRTQAENTDDMLYVLPFDSDHFTDYLVPDSMSMSSMNITIDLNDLKQPSYTHERQLFLEVSNMHVYDAVQQMTTRISDLSDTPNLTLYFQDLGTKDMRFAQTAELDRFCKLIKKAQLSYAFCFHHIKQFEAFDKLFLQPILRAMTINPYILTPEDLQFSVVLMSQHLSVHEMKYIQQRMVKYLPHSQVALCVEDPFTKKHQKAILSMHNQGVHFDFYCMAFESLIKSSETYTTMADIAHVLSHFKASINASDTPIVLTQLGESTMAQLGYTSTPAYPSMFLTLLLQLPSDVSGIGLALASTPKQSIAYYNQYGHQLPYGYINQLYHHFAGQLNSQTENYLLHDTDDAYLLLLSEPCYTANNMETYVPQTYNYQILSAYTLSTQLVVTYTYDDMRSNVTNGIARDMELYYLPYKDVELIHQTFQLQPHITVHNFFNKILHITLPPHQIKLIKIYKHKATKKVHML
;
A
#
# COMPACT_ATOMS: atom_id res chain seq x y z
N MET A 1 17.89 -24.52 -28.21
CA MET A 1 19.06 -24.73 -27.32
C MET A 1 18.51 -25.25 -26.00
N ARG A 2 19.10 -26.29 -25.38
CA ARG A 2 18.59 -26.89 -24.13
C ARG A 2 19.15 -26.26 -22.85
N GLY A 3 19.85 -25.14 -22.99
CA GLY A 3 20.34 -24.37 -21.87
C GLY A 3 19.26 -23.50 -21.25
N ILE A 4 19.54 -22.93 -20.07
CA ILE A 4 18.70 -21.87 -19.50
C ILE A 4 18.92 -20.62 -20.36
N THR A 5 17.84 -20.03 -20.86
CA THR A 5 17.93 -18.81 -21.69
C THR A 5 17.32 -17.63 -20.96
N ILE A 6 18.02 -16.48 -20.98
CA ILE A 6 17.51 -15.20 -20.49
C ILE A 6 17.34 -14.27 -21.70
N GLU A 7 16.12 -13.83 -21.92
CA GLU A 7 15.74 -12.90 -22.98
C GLU A 7 15.29 -11.58 -22.36
N LEU A 8 15.78 -10.46 -22.90
CA LEU A 8 15.32 -9.11 -22.53
C LEU A 8 14.61 -8.49 -23.73
N SER A 9 13.46 -7.89 -23.50
CA SER A 9 12.64 -7.35 -24.58
C SER A 9 11.89 -6.09 -24.15
N THR A 10 11.77 -5.14 -25.08
CA THR A 10 11.09 -3.86 -24.88
C THR A 10 9.70 -3.89 -25.52
N GLN A 11 8.73 -3.19 -24.93
CA GLN A 11 7.34 -3.08 -25.42
C GLN A 11 6.73 -4.43 -25.82
N CYS A 12 6.70 -5.36 -24.87
CA CYS A 12 6.31 -6.74 -25.11
C CYS A 12 4.81 -6.92 -25.19
N GLN A 13 4.37 -7.46 -26.33
CA GLN A 13 3.07 -8.11 -26.49
C GLN A 13 3.31 -9.42 -27.24
N SER A 14 2.64 -10.49 -26.80
CA SER A 14 2.77 -11.80 -27.45
C SER A 14 1.44 -12.29 -27.99
N GLU A 15 1.50 -13.18 -28.98
CA GLU A 15 0.39 -14.09 -29.24
C GLU A 15 0.25 -15.09 -28.08
N THR A 16 -0.89 -15.77 -27.98
CA THR A 16 -1.07 -16.84 -27.01
C THR A 16 -0.27 -18.07 -27.42
N TYR A 17 0.54 -18.61 -26.50
CA TYR A 17 1.31 -19.83 -26.72
C TYR A 17 1.26 -20.75 -25.51
N ARG A 18 1.63 -22.02 -25.72
CA ARG A 18 1.81 -23.01 -24.66
C ARG A 18 3.28 -23.16 -24.31
N VAL A 19 3.59 -23.17 -23.01
CA VAL A 19 4.92 -23.49 -22.50
C VAL A 19 5.12 -25.01 -22.53
N LEU A 20 6.24 -25.47 -23.10
CA LEU A 20 6.53 -26.89 -23.28
C LEU A 20 7.96 -27.20 -22.84
N ASP A 21 8.11 -28.22 -21.99
CA ASP A 21 9.40 -28.73 -21.50
C ASP A 21 10.24 -27.73 -20.68
N GLU A 22 9.61 -26.66 -20.17
CA GLU A 22 10.29 -25.63 -19.40
C GLU A 22 9.37 -24.95 -18.38
N ILE A 23 9.99 -24.29 -17.41
CA ILE A 23 9.37 -23.29 -16.54
C ILE A 23 9.81 -21.92 -17.04
N GLN A 24 8.88 -20.98 -17.18
CA GLN A 24 9.21 -19.60 -17.54
C GLN A 24 9.03 -18.67 -16.35
N LEU A 25 10.00 -17.79 -16.14
CA LEU A 25 9.92 -16.66 -15.22
C LEU A 25 9.78 -15.38 -16.03
N LEU A 26 8.72 -14.63 -15.77
CA LEU A 26 8.49 -13.32 -16.39
C LEU A 26 8.67 -12.23 -15.33
N VAL A 27 9.59 -11.30 -15.57
CA VAL A 27 9.93 -10.22 -14.65
C VAL A 27 9.89 -8.89 -15.37
N SER A 28 8.97 -8.00 -14.99
CA SER A 28 8.97 -6.62 -15.47
C SER A 28 9.95 -5.79 -14.64
N LEU A 29 10.80 -5.02 -15.32
CA LEU A 29 11.78 -4.10 -14.73
C LEU A 29 11.18 -2.72 -14.45
N ASP A 30 10.08 -2.38 -15.12
CA ASP A 30 9.24 -1.21 -14.89
C ASP A 30 8.14 -1.44 -13.82
N GLY A 31 8.07 -2.68 -13.29
CA GLY A 31 7.14 -3.05 -12.23
C GLY A 31 5.71 -3.30 -12.68
N ILE A 32 5.42 -3.30 -13.99
CA ILE A 32 4.09 -3.56 -14.56
C ILE A 32 4.19 -4.71 -15.56
N LEU A 33 3.54 -5.83 -15.22
CA LEU A 33 3.41 -6.99 -16.10
C LEU A 33 1.95 -7.46 -16.14
N ASP A 34 1.31 -7.28 -17.29
CA ASP A 34 -0.03 -7.79 -17.54
C ASP A 34 0.04 -9.02 -18.45
N ILE A 35 -0.57 -10.10 -17.98
CA ILE A 35 -0.60 -11.38 -18.68
C ILE A 35 -2.00 -11.99 -18.66
N GLN A 36 -2.31 -12.79 -19.67
CA GLN A 36 -3.42 -13.74 -19.64
C GLN A 36 -2.85 -15.14 -19.47
N HIS A 37 -2.97 -15.68 -18.25
CA HIS A 37 -2.43 -16.98 -17.86
C HIS A 37 -3.58 -17.98 -17.67
N ASN A 38 -3.59 -19.07 -18.43
CA ASN A 38 -4.60 -20.14 -18.40
C ASN A 38 -6.04 -19.60 -18.48
N GLY A 39 -6.26 -18.56 -19.30
CA GLY A 39 -7.56 -17.93 -19.51
C GLY A 39 -7.93 -16.83 -18.50
N ARG A 40 -7.13 -16.64 -17.43
CA ARG A 40 -7.33 -15.58 -16.42
C ARG A 40 -6.35 -14.42 -16.65
N SER A 41 -6.84 -13.19 -16.58
CA SER A 41 -5.98 -12.01 -16.54
C SER A 41 -5.27 -11.91 -15.19
N ARG A 42 -3.97 -11.65 -15.21
CA ARG A 42 -3.15 -11.40 -14.02
C ARG A 42 -2.34 -10.12 -14.23
N HIS A 43 -2.33 -9.29 -13.19
CA HIS A 43 -1.54 -8.07 -13.11
C HIS A 43 -0.45 -8.31 -12.06
N CYS A 44 0.78 -8.51 -12.53
CA CYS A 44 1.95 -8.78 -11.71
C CYS A 44 2.73 -7.47 -11.54
N TYR A 45 2.78 -6.96 -10.31
CA TYR A 45 3.51 -5.74 -10.00
C TYR A 45 4.71 -6.04 -9.12
N ASN A 46 5.92 -5.76 -9.61
CA ASN A 46 7.19 -6.10 -8.93
C ASN A 46 7.34 -7.59 -8.53
N HIS A 47 6.47 -8.46 -9.03
CA HIS A 47 6.46 -9.89 -8.77
C HIS A 47 6.84 -10.63 -10.04
N ILE A 48 7.67 -11.66 -9.86
CA ILE A 48 8.00 -12.64 -10.89
C ILE A 48 6.77 -13.49 -11.17
N ALA A 49 6.30 -13.57 -12.41
CA ALA A 49 5.27 -14.53 -12.79
C ALA A 49 5.92 -15.87 -13.18
N ILE A 50 5.60 -16.93 -12.43
CA ILE A 50 6.02 -18.30 -12.71
C ILE A 50 4.96 -18.96 -13.60
N ILE A 51 5.39 -19.42 -14.76
CA ILE A 51 4.56 -20.13 -15.75
C ILE A 51 5.08 -21.57 -15.85
N ASN A 52 4.22 -22.54 -15.56
CA ASN A 52 4.60 -23.94 -15.53
C ASN A 52 4.66 -24.53 -16.94
N ASN A 53 5.34 -25.68 -17.03
CA ASN A 53 5.20 -26.56 -18.17
C ASN A 53 3.71 -26.88 -18.40
N LEU A 54 3.29 -26.87 -19.65
CA LEU A 54 1.91 -26.96 -20.13
C LEU A 54 1.02 -25.75 -19.89
N ASP A 55 1.41 -24.71 -19.16
CA ASP A 55 0.56 -23.53 -19.05
C ASP A 55 0.42 -22.80 -20.40
N ILE A 56 -0.70 -22.11 -20.59
CA ILE A 56 -0.96 -21.23 -21.73
C ILE A 56 -0.83 -19.79 -21.26
N ILE A 57 -0.05 -19.01 -21.99
CA ILE A 57 0.27 -17.64 -21.62
C ILE A 57 0.18 -16.71 -22.82
N LYS A 58 -0.30 -15.49 -22.56
CA LYS A 58 -0.22 -14.34 -23.46
C LYS A 58 0.28 -13.15 -22.65
N ILE A 59 1.32 -12.47 -23.15
CA ILE A 59 1.78 -11.22 -22.56
C ILE A 59 0.96 -10.09 -23.20
N THR A 60 0.12 -9.43 -22.42
CA THR A 60 -0.75 -8.34 -22.93
C THR A 60 -0.05 -7.00 -22.85
N HIS A 61 0.77 -6.78 -21.82
CA HIS A 61 1.56 -5.57 -21.67
C HIS A 61 2.76 -5.78 -20.76
N ALA A 62 3.95 -5.36 -21.21
CA ALA A 62 5.12 -5.08 -20.38
C ALA A 62 6.05 -4.12 -21.14
N GLN A 63 6.60 -3.08 -20.50
CA GLN A 63 7.53 -2.19 -21.21
C GLN A 63 8.96 -2.72 -21.24
N SER A 64 9.43 -3.29 -20.13
CA SER A 64 10.80 -3.80 -19.99
C SER A 64 10.76 -5.18 -19.34
N LEU A 65 10.82 -6.25 -20.13
CA LEU A 65 10.62 -7.63 -19.67
C LEU A 65 11.92 -8.42 -19.68
N ILE A 66 12.21 -9.12 -18.57
CA ILE A 66 13.12 -10.26 -18.52
C ILE A 66 12.28 -11.54 -18.58
N LYS A 67 12.56 -12.39 -19.56
CA LYS A 67 12.00 -13.74 -19.67
C LYS A 67 13.11 -14.76 -19.47
N VAL A 68 12.97 -15.59 -18.45
CA VAL A 68 13.90 -16.70 -18.17
C VAL A 68 13.19 -18.00 -18.52
N CYS A 69 13.75 -18.77 -19.45
CA CYS A 69 13.26 -20.11 -19.78
C CYS A 69 14.19 -21.16 -19.15
N ILE A 70 13.63 -21.98 -18.26
CA ILE A 70 14.34 -23.01 -17.50
C ILE A 70 13.83 -24.37 -17.93
N PRO A 71 14.60 -25.14 -18.72
CA PRO A 71 14.18 -26.48 -19.12
C PRO A 71 13.95 -27.41 -17.93
N MET A 72 12.91 -28.25 -17.98
CA MET A 72 12.47 -29.06 -16.83
C MET A 72 13.57 -29.95 -16.25
N HIS A 73 14.43 -30.51 -17.09
CA HIS A 73 15.51 -31.41 -16.67
C HIS A 73 16.54 -30.77 -15.73
N PHE A 74 16.65 -29.43 -15.66
CA PHE A 74 17.50 -28.74 -14.68
C PHE A 74 17.06 -29.00 -13.24
N PHE A 75 15.77 -29.32 -13.03
CA PHE A 75 15.24 -29.60 -11.70
C PHE A 75 15.51 -31.05 -11.22
N SER A 76 16.02 -31.92 -12.10
CA SER A 76 16.37 -33.31 -11.76
C SER A 76 17.42 -33.43 -10.66
N LYS A 77 18.29 -32.43 -10.52
CA LYS A 77 19.31 -32.35 -9.47
C LYS A 77 18.74 -32.17 -8.06
N TYR A 78 17.53 -31.62 -7.95
CA TYR A 78 16.91 -31.27 -6.66
C TYR A 78 15.96 -32.35 -6.16
N HIS A 79 15.24 -33.03 -7.05
CA HIS A 79 14.35 -34.13 -6.68
C HIS A 79 14.14 -35.10 -7.81
N THR A 80 14.10 -36.41 -7.50
CA THR A 80 13.89 -37.47 -8.50
C THR A 80 12.53 -37.40 -9.19
N THR A 81 11.54 -36.81 -8.52
CA THR A 81 10.17 -36.66 -9.04
C THR A 81 9.82 -35.24 -9.54
N TYR A 82 10.83 -34.43 -9.88
CA TYR A 82 10.66 -33.04 -10.38
C TYR A 82 9.64 -32.86 -11.51
N ASN A 83 9.39 -33.93 -12.28
CA ASN A 83 8.46 -33.98 -13.41
C ASN A 83 7.01 -34.34 -13.02
N THR A 84 6.74 -34.59 -11.73
CA THR A 84 5.42 -34.92 -11.18
C THR A 84 4.86 -33.80 -10.30
N GLY A 85 5.45 -32.60 -10.33
CA GLY A 85 5.00 -31.46 -9.55
C GLY A 85 4.75 -30.23 -10.42
N TYR A 86 4.44 -29.13 -9.77
CA TYR A 86 4.35 -27.82 -10.38
C TYR A 86 4.89 -26.75 -9.43
N PHE A 87 5.23 -25.60 -9.97
CA PHE A 87 5.66 -24.43 -9.22
C PHE A 87 4.46 -23.53 -8.97
N ASN A 88 4.10 -23.42 -7.69
CA ASN A 88 3.00 -22.58 -7.25
C ASN A 88 3.48 -21.15 -7.01
N GLN A 89 3.02 -20.25 -7.87
CA GLN A 89 3.26 -18.81 -7.80
C GLN A 89 2.97 -18.22 -6.40
N ASP A 90 1.88 -18.64 -5.75
CA ASP A 90 1.42 -18.03 -4.49
C ASP A 90 2.31 -18.44 -3.29
N ARG A 91 3.17 -19.45 -3.47
CA ARG A 91 4.16 -19.88 -2.46
C ARG A 91 5.51 -19.18 -2.60
N PHE A 92 5.77 -18.54 -3.73
CA PHE A 92 7.06 -17.95 -4.02
C PHE A 92 7.19 -16.58 -3.33
N ILE A 93 8.23 -16.38 -2.52
CA ILE A 93 8.38 -15.17 -1.67
C ILE A 93 9.61 -14.37 -2.09
N SER A 94 10.66 -15.05 -2.59
CA SER A 94 11.95 -14.46 -2.97
C SER A 94 11.93 -13.70 -4.31
N HIS A 95 10.84 -13.03 -4.67
CA HIS A 95 10.72 -12.26 -5.93
C HIS A 95 11.88 -11.27 -6.11
N THR A 96 12.12 -10.39 -5.12
CA THR A 96 13.16 -9.35 -5.20
C THR A 96 14.56 -9.95 -5.27
N LYS A 97 14.80 -11.01 -4.48
CA LYS A 97 16.10 -11.71 -4.44
C LYS A 97 16.41 -12.38 -5.78
N VAL A 98 15.44 -13.08 -6.37
CA VAL A 98 15.64 -13.70 -7.69
C VAL A 98 15.80 -12.64 -8.77
N THR A 99 15.02 -11.55 -8.73
CA THR A 99 15.20 -10.42 -9.67
C THR A 99 16.59 -9.80 -9.57
N SER A 100 17.14 -9.58 -8.37
CA SER A 100 18.48 -9.01 -8.22
C SER A 100 19.59 -9.97 -8.68
N LEU A 101 19.42 -11.28 -8.43
CA LEU A 101 20.32 -12.30 -8.98
C LEU A 101 20.28 -12.32 -10.51
N LEU A 102 19.09 -12.22 -11.11
CA LEU A 102 18.94 -12.14 -12.57
C LEU A 102 19.62 -10.88 -13.14
N LYS A 103 19.42 -9.71 -12.54
CA LYS A 103 20.11 -8.47 -12.96
C LYS A 103 21.63 -8.63 -12.93
N ARG A 104 22.18 -9.25 -11.88
CA ARG A 104 23.63 -9.54 -11.78
C ARG A 104 24.10 -10.48 -12.87
N ILE A 105 23.36 -11.56 -13.14
CA ILE A 105 23.67 -12.51 -14.23
C ILE A 105 23.69 -11.80 -15.59
N ILE A 106 22.72 -10.93 -15.85
CA ILE A 106 22.62 -10.21 -17.13
C ILE A 106 23.78 -9.23 -17.29
N LYS A 107 24.17 -8.53 -16.21
CA LYS A 107 25.28 -7.58 -16.22
C LYS A 107 26.64 -8.28 -16.41
N ASP A 108 26.88 -9.35 -15.65
CA ASP A 108 28.19 -10.01 -15.56
C ASP A 108 28.28 -11.27 -16.45
N ASN A 109 27.51 -11.31 -17.56
CA ASN A 109 27.27 -12.42 -18.52
C ASN A 109 28.54 -13.10 -19.12
N LYS A 110 29.74 -12.79 -18.66
CA LYS A 110 31.01 -13.41 -19.06
C LYS A 110 31.70 -14.19 -17.94
N ASP A 111 31.14 -14.22 -16.73
CA ASP A 111 31.76 -14.85 -15.56
C ASP A 111 31.18 -16.25 -15.27
N LYS A 112 32.04 -17.20 -14.86
CA LYS A 112 31.64 -18.50 -14.30
C LYS A 112 30.73 -18.35 -13.10
N GLN A 113 30.82 -17.22 -12.37
CA GLN A 113 29.91 -16.90 -11.27
C GLN A 113 28.43 -16.86 -11.68
N CYS A 114 28.11 -16.55 -12.94
CA CYS A 114 26.72 -16.52 -13.41
C CYS A 114 26.03 -17.88 -13.30
N GLN A 115 26.77 -18.97 -13.50
CA GLN A 115 26.26 -20.33 -13.34
C GLN A 115 25.89 -20.60 -11.88
N THR A 116 26.77 -20.23 -10.94
CA THR A 116 26.50 -20.34 -9.49
C THR A 116 25.26 -19.55 -9.08
N LEU A 117 25.13 -18.31 -9.55
CA LEU A 117 23.95 -17.47 -9.25
C LEU A 117 22.67 -18.08 -9.83
N MET A 118 22.74 -18.71 -11.01
CA MET A 118 21.60 -19.41 -11.59
C MET A 118 21.23 -20.66 -10.76
N PHE A 119 22.21 -21.42 -10.27
CA PHE A 119 21.95 -22.53 -9.35
C PHE A 119 21.27 -22.07 -8.05
N ASP A 120 21.63 -20.90 -7.53
CA ASP A 120 20.95 -20.30 -6.38
C ASP A 120 19.50 -19.96 -6.71
N ILE A 121 19.23 -19.37 -7.88
CA ILE A 121 17.85 -19.10 -8.35
C ILE A 121 17.04 -20.38 -8.43
N LEU A 122 17.58 -21.42 -9.08
CA LEU A 122 16.90 -22.71 -9.23
C LEU A 122 16.59 -23.36 -7.89
N LYS A 123 17.54 -23.30 -6.95
CA LYS A 123 17.37 -23.82 -5.59
C LYS A 123 16.25 -23.09 -4.87
N ILE A 124 16.25 -21.75 -4.89
CA ILE A 124 15.21 -20.91 -4.27
C ILE A 124 13.84 -21.24 -4.86
N LEU A 125 13.75 -21.31 -6.20
CA LEU A 125 12.51 -21.68 -6.89
C LEU A 125 11.99 -23.04 -6.46
N PHE A 126 12.89 -24.02 -6.36
CA PHE A 126 12.53 -25.37 -5.96
C PHE A 126 12.09 -25.45 -4.50
N GLU A 127 12.81 -24.81 -3.58
CA GLU A 127 12.49 -24.85 -2.15
C GLU A 127 11.20 -24.07 -1.81
N GLU A 128 10.99 -22.91 -2.43
CA GLU A 128 9.85 -22.04 -2.11
C GLU A 128 8.58 -22.43 -2.88
N ALA A 129 8.68 -22.63 -4.20
CA ALA A 129 7.51 -22.68 -5.07
C ALA A 129 7.09 -24.11 -5.46
N TYR A 130 7.99 -25.09 -5.45
CA TYR A 130 7.66 -26.45 -5.93
C TYR A 130 6.65 -27.16 -5.02
N VAL A 131 5.62 -27.74 -5.62
CA VAL A 131 4.58 -28.56 -5.00
C VAL A 131 4.59 -29.93 -5.68
N PRO A 132 4.98 -31.02 -4.98
CA PRO A 132 4.82 -32.36 -5.51
C PRO A 132 3.33 -32.73 -5.55
N ILE A 133 2.89 -33.45 -6.60
CA ILE A 133 1.54 -33.98 -6.69
C ILE A 133 1.57 -35.48 -7.00
N GLU A 134 0.51 -36.19 -6.60
CA GLU A 134 0.29 -37.58 -6.99
C GLU A 134 -0.28 -37.59 -8.41
N GLY A 135 0.59 -37.74 -9.41
CA GLY A 135 0.20 -37.84 -10.82
C GLY A 135 0.88 -36.81 -11.71
N PHE A 136 0.12 -36.27 -12.67
CA PHE A 136 0.61 -35.33 -13.68
C PHE A 136 -0.03 -33.96 -13.54
N TYR A 137 0.78 -32.91 -13.71
CA TYR A 137 0.27 -31.55 -13.68
C TYR A 137 -0.54 -31.24 -14.94
N LEU A 138 -1.84 -31.01 -14.77
CA LEU A 138 -2.69 -30.47 -15.81
C LEU A 138 -3.01 -29.00 -15.52
N PRO A 139 -2.84 -28.09 -16.49
CA PRO A 139 -3.09 -26.68 -16.29
C PRO A 139 -4.59 -26.42 -16.04
N GLU A 140 -4.91 -25.72 -14.96
CA GLU A 140 -6.28 -25.31 -14.65
C GLU A 140 -6.68 -24.13 -15.54
N VAL A 141 -7.21 -24.43 -16.73
CA VAL A 141 -7.69 -23.41 -17.67
C VAL A 141 -9.12 -23.05 -17.33
N CYS A 142 -9.35 -21.77 -17.03
CA CYS A 142 -10.65 -21.27 -16.59
C CYS A 142 -10.99 -19.97 -17.31
N VAL A 143 -12.12 -19.97 -18.01
CA VAL A 143 -12.62 -18.80 -18.74
C VAL A 143 -14.04 -18.44 -18.34
N ASN A 144 -14.48 -17.24 -18.69
CA ASN A 144 -15.85 -16.75 -18.48
C ASN A 144 -16.84 -17.36 -19.51
N ASN A 145 -16.82 -18.69 -19.65
CA ASN A 145 -17.75 -19.45 -20.47
C ASN A 145 -17.91 -20.88 -19.94
N LYS A 146 -19.10 -21.19 -19.39
CA LYS A 146 -19.38 -22.49 -18.78
C LYS A 146 -19.26 -23.66 -19.76
N LEU A 147 -19.71 -23.48 -21.00
CA LEU A 147 -19.63 -24.53 -22.02
C LEU A 147 -18.17 -24.84 -22.38
N LEU A 148 -17.33 -23.82 -22.58
CA LEU A 148 -15.92 -24.04 -22.88
C LEU A 148 -15.20 -24.70 -21.69
N ASN A 149 -15.48 -24.30 -20.45
CA ASN A 149 -14.93 -24.97 -19.27
C ASN A 149 -15.32 -26.46 -19.22
N ASN A 150 -16.57 -26.81 -19.53
CA ASN A 150 -16.99 -28.20 -19.61
C ASN A 150 -16.30 -28.97 -20.74
N ILE A 151 -16.08 -28.33 -21.89
CA ILE A 151 -15.33 -28.92 -23.01
C ILE A 151 -13.87 -29.16 -22.62
N LEU A 152 -13.24 -28.21 -21.94
CA LEU A 152 -11.86 -28.34 -21.44
C LEU A 152 -11.74 -29.49 -20.44
N GLN A 153 -12.69 -29.61 -19.50
CA GLN A 153 -12.74 -30.74 -18.57
C GLN A 153 -12.87 -32.07 -19.29
N TYR A 154 -13.79 -32.18 -20.26
CA TYR A 154 -13.94 -33.40 -21.06
C TYR A 154 -12.65 -33.75 -21.80
N ILE A 155 -11.91 -32.77 -22.31
CA ILE A 155 -10.60 -32.98 -22.94
C ILE A 155 -9.60 -33.57 -21.95
N TYR A 156 -9.53 -33.02 -20.73
CA TYR A 156 -8.64 -33.52 -19.67
C TYR A 156 -8.98 -34.96 -19.25
N ASP A 157 -10.27 -35.28 -19.14
CA ASP A 157 -10.73 -36.62 -18.74
C ASP A 157 -10.49 -37.69 -19.83
N HIS A 158 -10.23 -37.29 -21.08
CA HIS A 158 -10.13 -38.18 -22.24
C HIS A 158 -8.84 -37.98 -23.05
N LEU A 159 -7.75 -37.54 -22.42
CA LEU A 159 -6.48 -37.21 -23.09
C LEU A 159 -5.90 -38.36 -23.92
N ASP A 160 -6.05 -39.62 -23.49
CA ASP A 160 -5.49 -40.79 -24.18
C ASP A 160 -6.27 -41.16 -25.45
N THR A 161 -7.43 -40.54 -25.69
CA THR A 161 -8.29 -40.84 -26.82
C THR A 161 -8.14 -39.83 -27.96
N LYS A 162 -8.63 -40.18 -29.15
CA LYS A 162 -8.67 -39.27 -30.29
C LYS A 162 -9.91 -38.37 -30.18
N ILE A 163 -9.73 -37.15 -29.70
CA ILE A 163 -10.79 -36.13 -29.67
C ILE A 163 -10.77 -35.32 -30.95
N SER A 164 -11.95 -35.16 -31.57
CA SER A 164 -12.16 -34.27 -32.70
C SER A 164 -13.28 -33.28 -32.38
N LEU A 165 -13.35 -32.17 -33.12
CA LEU A 165 -14.46 -31.23 -32.99
C LEU A 165 -15.82 -31.91 -33.19
N LYS A 166 -15.90 -32.94 -34.06
CA LYS A 166 -17.11 -33.74 -34.25
C LYS A 166 -17.52 -34.50 -32.98
N VAL A 167 -16.57 -35.11 -32.29
CA VAL A 167 -16.84 -35.81 -31.03
C VAL A 167 -17.36 -34.84 -29.97
N LEU A 168 -16.75 -33.66 -29.86
CA LEU A 168 -17.19 -32.63 -28.93
C LEU A 168 -18.54 -32.04 -29.32
N SER A 169 -18.80 -31.83 -30.62
CA SER A 169 -20.09 -31.31 -31.09
C SER A 169 -21.23 -32.26 -30.75
N ASP A 170 -21.01 -33.55 -30.96
CA ASP A 170 -22.01 -34.60 -30.74
C ASP A 170 -22.27 -34.77 -29.23
N TYR A 171 -21.23 -34.72 -28.39
CA TYR A 171 -21.34 -34.85 -26.94
C TYR A 171 -22.00 -33.63 -26.26
N PHE A 172 -21.64 -32.42 -26.67
CA PHE A 172 -22.13 -31.18 -26.06
C PHE A 172 -23.35 -30.58 -26.78
N TYR A 173 -23.86 -31.24 -27.82
CA TYR A 173 -25.02 -30.80 -28.61
C TYR A 173 -24.87 -29.38 -29.19
N VAL A 174 -23.69 -29.04 -29.71
CA VAL A 174 -23.37 -27.73 -30.32
C VAL A 174 -22.61 -27.90 -31.63
N SER A 175 -22.63 -26.93 -32.54
CA SER A 175 -21.91 -27.06 -33.80
C SER A 175 -20.38 -27.03 -33.63
N GLN A 176 -19.65 -27.73 -34.50
CA GLN A 176 -18.17 -27.72 -34.53
C GLN A 176 -17.60 -26.31 -34.70
N SER A 177 -18.27 -25.49 -35.51
CA SER A 177 -17.91 -24.09 -35.74
C SER A 177 -18.04 -23.27 -34.46
N TYR A 178 -19.10 -23.50 -33.67
CA TYR A 178 -19.27 -22.80 -32.41
C TYR A 178 -18.16 -23.13 -31.41
N ILE A 179 -17.76 -24.40 -31.29
CA ILE A 179 -16.63 -24.80 -30.44
C ILE A 179 -15.34 -24.10 -30.90
N SER A 180 -15.08 -24.07 -32.21
CA SER A 180 -13.90 -23.37 -32.76
C SER A 180 -13.89 -21.89 -32.39
N ILE A 181 -15.06 -21.22 -32.51
CA ILE A 181 -15.23 -19.83 -32.10
C ILE A 181 -14.97 -19.63 -30.61
N LEU A 182 -15.44 -20.55 -29.74
CA LEU A 182 -15.19 -20.45 -28.30
C LEU A 182 -13.69 -20.49 -27.98
N PHE A 183 -12.96 -21.43 -28.57
CA PHE A 183 -11.51 -21.54 -28.41
C PHE A 183 -10.78 -20.27 -28.85
N SER A 184 -11.07 -19.77 -30.06
CA SER A 184 -10.49 -18.52 -30.55
C SER A 184 -10.88 -17.30 -29.72
N LYS A 185 -12.14 -17.20 -29.28
CA LYS A 185 -12.64 -16.02 -28.56
C LYS A 185 -12.10 -15.92 -27.14
N TYR A 186 -12.04 -17.03 -26.41
CA TYR A 186 -11.76 -17.02 -24.96
C TYR A 186 -10.32 -17.38 -24.63
N LEU A 187 -9.65 -18.17 -25.46
CA LEU A 187 -8.26 -18.57 -25.25
C LEU A 187 -7.31 -17.94 -26.27
N ASP A 188 -7.82 -17.32 -27.33
CA ASP A 188 -6.99 -16.84 -28.44
C ASP A 188 -6.08 -17.97 -28.98
N PHE A 189 -6.61 -19.21 -28.96
CA PHE A 189 -5.86 -20.43 -29.21
C PHE A 189 -6.77 -21.44 -29.93
N SER A 190 -6.37 -21.93 -31.10
CA SER A 190 -7.22 -22.88 -31.84
C SER A 190 -7.34 -24.23 -31.12
N PHE A 191 -8.51 -24.88 -31.20
CA PHE A 191 -8.73 -26.21 -30.60
C PHE A 191 -7.66 -27.23 -31.02
N LYS A 192 -7.31 -27.26 -32.31
CA LYS A 192 -6.32 -28.21 -32.84
C LYS A 192 -4.95 -28.00 -32.21
N ILE A 193 -4.49 -26.75 -32.09
CA ILE A 193 -3.20 -26.42 -31.47
C ILE A 193 -3.28 -26.69 -29.96
N PHE A 194 -4.38 -26.31 -29.30
CA PHE A 194 -4.62 -26.58 -27.89
C PHE A 194 -4.43 -28.05 -27.55
N PHE A 195 -5.14 -28.92 -28.29
CA PHE A 195 -5.17 -30.34 -28.00
C PHE A 195 -3.84 -31.01 -28.37
N ILE A 196 -3.24 -30.67 -29.51
CA ILE A 196 -2.00 -31.31 -29.95
C ILE A 196 -0.81 -30.97 -29.04
N THR A 197 -0.72 -29.72 -28.57
CA THR A 197 0.35 -29.28 -27.67
C THR A 197 0.16 -29.84 -26.26
N LEU A 198 -1.08 -29.97 -25.78
CA LEU A 198 -1.38 -30.61 -24.51
C LEU A 198 -0.97 -32.10 -24.51
N LYS A 199 -1.35 -32.84 -25.57
CA LYS A 199 -0.93 -34.23 -25.77
C LYS A 199 0.59 -34.39 -25.86
N LEU A 200 1.23 -33.45 -26.55
CA LEU A 200 2.67 -33.47 -26.70
C LEU A 200 3.36 -33.34 -25.33
N GLY A 201 2.98 -32.35 -24.53
CA GLY A 201 3.58 -32.18 -23.21
C GLY A 201 3.23 -33.32 -22.24
N TYR A 202 2.04 -33.93 -22.37
CA TYR A 202 1.72 -35.15 -21.62
C TYR A 202 2.65 -36.32 -21.96
N SER A 203 2.97 -36.48 -23.26
CA SER A 203 3.88 -37.55 -23.71
C SER A 203 5.33 -37.42 -23.23
N LEU A 204 5.77 -36.22 -22.82
CA LEU A 204 7.13 -36.00 -22.32
C LEU A 204 7.41 -36.85 -21.07
N GLN A 205 6.44 -36.99 -20.17
CA GLN A 205 6.62 -37.77 -18.95
C GLN A 205 6.85 -39.24 -19.28
N SER A 206 6.05 -39.84 -20.17
CA SER A 206 6.23 -41.24 -20.57
C SER A 206 7.54 -41.46 -21.31
N LEU A 207 8.03 -40.46 -22.06
CA LEU A 207 9.35 -40.54 -22.68
C LEU A 207 10.49 -40.62 -21.66
N LEU A 208 10.35 -39.95 -20.50
CA LEU A 208 11.37 -39.87 -19.44
C LEU A 208 11.28 -41.00 -18.41
N THR A 209 10.07 -41.51 -18.13
CA THR A 209 9.82 -42.42 -16.99
C THR A 209 9.64 -43.87 -17.41
N THR A 210 9.46 -44.16 -18.70
CA THR A 210 9.21 -45.51 -19.21
C THR A 210 10.24 -45.96 -20.25
N ASN A 211 10.39 -47.26 -20.37
CA ASN A 211 11.21 -47.90 -21.42
C ASN A 211 10.40 -48.25 -22.67
N ASP A 212 9.16 -47.76 -22.77
CA ASP A 212 8.27 -48.03 -23.89
C ASP A 212 8.89 -47.51 -25.20
N THR A 213 8.69 -48.24 -26.29
CA THR A 213 9.15 -47.76 -27.61
C THR A 213 8.50 -46.41 -27.94
N ILE A 214 9.20 -45.52 -28.65
CA ILE A 214 8.63 -44.22 -29.05
C ILE A 214 7.30 -44.41 -29.83
N GLN A 215 7.18 -45.51 -30.57
CA GLN A 215 5.94 -45.89 -31.24
C GLN A 215 4.82 -46.22 -30.25
N SER A 216 5.10 -46.98 -29.18
CA SER A 216 4.14 -47.28 -28.11
C SER A 216 3.67 -45.99 -27.43
N VAL A 217 4.61 -45.12 -27.05
CA VAL A 217 4.30 -43.81 -26.43
C VAL A 217 3.39 -42.99 -27.33
N ALA A 218 3.70 -42.90 -28.63
CA ALA A 218 2.86 -42.18 -29.59
C ALA A 218 1.42 -42.73 -29.64
N ILE A 219 1.26 -44.06 -29.66
CA ILE A 219 -0.06 -44.71 -29.72
C ILE A 219 -0.84 -44.51 -28.42
N GLN A 220 -0.20 -44.68 -27.26
CA GLN A 220 -0.81 -44.48 -25.94
C GLN A 220 -1.36 -43.06 -25.77
N HIS A 221 -0.67 -42.05 -26.31
CA HIS A 221 -1.10 -40.65 -26.24
C HIS A 221 -2.03 -40.24 -27.40
N GLY A 222 -2.54 -41.23 -28.14
CA GLY A 222 -3.53 -41.07 -29.21
C GLY A 222 -3.03 -40.34 -30.45
N PHE A 223 -1.73 -40.44 -30.77
CA PHE A 223 -1.19 -40.06 -32.08
C PHE A 223 -1.40 -41.20 -33.09
N SER A 224 -1.62 -40.84 -34.36
CA SER A 224 -1.96 -41.81 -35.42
C SER A 224 -0.83 -42.79 -35.75
N ASN A 225 0.42 -42.34 -35.68
CA ASN A 225 1.61 -43.15 -35.93
C ASN A 225 2.86 -42.40 -35.46
N TYR A 226 3.97 -43.14 -35.38
CA TYR A 226 5.29 -42.64 -35.02
C TYR A 226 5.75 -41.46 -35.89
N SER A 227 5.60 -41.54 -37.22
CA SER A 227 6.10 -40.50 -38.12
C SER A 227 5.44 -39.15 -37.88
N ASN A 228 4.12 -39.13 -37.65
CA ASN A 228 3.38 -37.92 -37.34
C ASN A 228 3.79 -37.37 -35.96
N TYR A 229 3.87 -38.23 -34.94
CA TYR A 229 4.32 -37.85 -33.61
C TYR A 229 5.73 -37.25 -33.63
N SER A 230 6.73 -37.94 -34.19
CA SER A 230 8.11 -37.47 -34.25
C SER A 230 8.25 -36.15 -35.02
N LYS A 231 7.46 -35.94 -36.07
CA LYS A 231 7.46 -34.67 -36.82
C LYS A 231 6.92 -33.53 -35.96
N ILE A 232 5.77 -33.71 -35.31
CA ILE A 232 5.15 -32.70 -34.44
C ILE A 232 6.05 -32.43 -33.23
N PHE A 233 6.56 -33.49 -32.60
CA PHE A 233 7.46 -33.41 -31.47
C PHE A 233 8.70 -32.59 -31.80
N LYS A 234 9.38 -32.91 -32.91
CA LYS A 234 10.55 -32.15 -33.34
C LYS A 234 10.23 -30.69 -33.67
N SER A 235 9.04 -30.39 -34.19
CA SER A 235 8.65 -28.99 -34.47
C SER A 235 8.41 -28.15 -33.22
N TYR A 236 7.91 -28.76 -32.12
CA TYR A 236 7.58 -28.03 -30.89
C TYR A 236 8.70 -28.09 -29.84
N ILE A 237 9.38 -29.23 -29.70
CA ILE A 237 10.45 -29.46 -28.71
C ILE A 237 11.84 -29.18 -29.30
N GLY A 238 11.97 -29.13 -30.63
CA GLY A 238 13.23 -28.84 -31.34
C GLY A 238 14.15 -30.05 -31.57
N VAL A 239 13.94 -31.16 -30.87
CA VAL A 239 14.72 -32.41 -31.02
C VAL A 239 13.81 -33.61 -31.33
N SER A 240 14.36 -34.73 -31.80
CA SER A 240 13.56 -35.93 -31.99
C SER A 240 13.18 -36.56 -30.64
N PRO A 241 12.08 -37.34 -30.53
CA PRO A 241 11.74 -38.02 -29.27
C PRO A 241 12.83 -39.00 -28.79
N ALA A 242 13.58 -39.60 -29.72
CA ALA A 242 14.69 -40.49 -29.40
C ALA A 242 15.85 -39.72 -28.77
N ASP A 243 16.22 -38.58 -29.37
CA ASP A 243 17.25 -37.69 -28.81
C ASP A 243 16.80 -37.09 -27.48
N TYR A 244 15.51 -36.77 -27.34
CA TYR A 244 14.93 -36.24 -26.11
C TYR A 244 15.17 -37.20 -24.93
N ARG A 245 14.93 -38.51 -25.15
CA ARG A 245 15.11 -39.56 -24.15
C ARG A 245 16.58 -39.77 -23.75
N THR A 246 17.51 -39.67 -24.70
CA THR A 246 18.94 -39.88 -24.43
C THR A 246 19.63 -38.67 -23.81
N GLN A 247 19.15 -37.45 -24.11
CA GLN A 247 19.76 -36.21 -23.63
C GLN A 247 19.30 -35.77 -22.23
N ALA A 248 18.39 -36.51 -21.59
CA ALA A 248 17.86 -36.13 -20.26
C ALA A 248 18.91 -36.18 -19.13
N GLU A 249 20.09 -36.77 -19.37
CA GLU A 249 21.12 -37.01 -18.37
C GLU A 249 22.26 -35.97 -18.39
N ASN A 250 22.38 -35.15 -19.44
CA ASN A 250 23.47 -34.17 -19.58
C ASN A 250 23.01 -32.77 -19.13
N THR A 251 23.28 -32.43 -17.87
CA THR A 251 23.04 -31.09 -17.29
C THR A 251 24.27 -30.17 -17.33
N ASP A 252 25.22 -30.43 -18.24
CA ASP A 252 26.46 -29.64 -18.31
C ASP A 252 26.19 -28.24 -18.89
N ASP A 253 26.68 -27.25 -18.13
CA ASP A 253 26.23 -25.87 -18.10
C ASP A 253 26.23 -25.14 -19.43
N MET A 254 25.06 -24.59 -19.78
CA MET A 254 24.93 -23.62 -20.86
C MET A 254 23.82 -22.62 -20.51
N LEU A 255 24.11 -21.68 -19.61
CA LEU A 255 23.31 -20.48 -19.41
C LEU A 255 23.59 -19.51 -20.56
N TYR A 256 22.54 -19.03 -21.23
CA TYR A 256 22.65 -18.08 -22.35
C TYR A 256 21.82 -16.83 -22.08
N VAL A 257 22.46 -15.68 -21.96
CA VAL A 257 21.76 -14.39 -22.06
C VAL A 257 21.77 -13.99 -23.53
N LEU A 258 20.59 -13.85 -24.13
CA LEU A 258 20.44 -13.44 -25.53
C LEU A 258 20.87 -11.98 -25.72
N PRO A 259 21.33 -11.57 -26.91
CA PRO A 259 21.63 -10.17 -27.19
C PRO A 259 20.44 -9.25 -26.92
N PHE A 260 20.66 -8.10 -26.29
CA PHE A 260 19.63 -7.12 -25.96
C PHE A 260 20.14 -5.69 -26.15
N ASP A 261 19.22 -4.73 -26.15
CA ASP A 261 19.53 -3.30 -26.23
C ASP A 261 20.14 -2.82 -24.90
N SER A 262 21.46 -2.74 -24.85
CA SER A 262 22.16 -2.30 -23.63
C SER A 262 21.74 -0.91 -23.20
N ASP A 263 21.50 0.01 -24.12
CA ASP A 263 21.25 1.42 -23.80
C ASP A 263 19.90 1.58 -23.09
N HIS A 264 18.87 0.88 -23.56
CA HIS A 264 17.55 0.86 -22.89
C HIS A 264 17.60 0.21 -21.50
N PHE A 265 18.35 -0.89 -21.35
CA PHE A 265 18.35 -1.67 -20.11
C PHE A 265 19.40 -1.23 -19.07
N THR A 266 20.33 -0.32 -19.42
CA THR A 266 21.44 0.09 -18.54
C THR A 266 20.95 0.59 -17.18
N ASP A 267 19.94 1.47 -17.16
CA ASP A 267 19.41 2.06 -15.92
C ASP A 267 18.70 1.03 -15.03
N TYR A 268 18.09 0.00 -15.63
CA TYR A 268 17.41 -1.08 -14.91
C TYR A 268 18.37 -2.13 -14.36
N LEU A 269 19.53 -2.31 -15.02
CA LEU A 269 20.57 -3.30 -14.73
C LEU A 269 21.69 -2.75 -13.85
N VAL A 270 21.62 -1.49 -13.42
CA VAL A 270 22.45 -0.99 -12.33
C VAL A 270 22.22 -1.94 -11.15
N PRO A 271 23.27 -2.64 -10.65
CA PRO A 271 23.13 -3.44 -9.46
C PRO A 271 22.61 -2.50 -8.40
N ASP A 272 21.65 -2.97 -7.61
CA ASP A 272 21.37 -2.30 -6.34
C ASP A 272 22.72 -2.28 -5.59
N SER A 273 23.46 -1.17 -5.68
CA SER A 273 24.60 -0.86 -4.81
C SER A 273 24.13 -0.65 -3.36
N MET A 274 22.85 -0.87 -3.15
CA MET A 274 22.13 -1.01 -1.91
C MET A 274 21.86 -2.50 -1.76
N SER A 275 22.72 -3.24 -1.06
CA SER A 275 22.36 -4.57 -0.56
C SER A 275 21.00 -4.44 0.15
N MET A 276 19.91 -4.90 -0.44
CA MET A 276 18.63 -5.03 0.27
C MET A 276 18.84 -6.10 1.34
N SER A 277 19.33 -5.71 2.51
CA SER A 277 19.36 -6.58 3.67
C SER A 277 17.92 -6.80 4.08
N SER A 278 17.45 -8.03 3.98
CA SER A 278 16.16 -8.43 4.53
C SER A 278 16.31 -8.62 6.03
N MET A 279 15.59 -7.84 6.84
CA MET A 279 15.46 -8.11 8.27
C MET A 279 14.24 -9.01 8.52
N ASN A 280 14.44 -10.05 9.33
CA ASN A 280 13.35 -10.88 9.81
C ASN A 280 12.95 -10.43 11.22
N ILE A 281 11.67 -10.14 11.42
CA ILE A 281 11.11 -9.71 12.69
C ILE A 281 10.04 -10.70 13.10
N THR A 282 10.12 -11.23 14.31
CA THR A 282 9.11 -12.14 14.84
C THR A 282 8.23 -11.41 15.85
N ILE A 283 6.92 -11.55 15.71
CA ILE A 283 5.92 -10.98 16.62
C ILE A 283 5.11 -12.14 17.21
N ASP A 284 5.21 -12.33 18.52
CA ASP A 284 4.42 -13.34 19.22
C ASP A 284 3.21 -12.70 19.90
N LEU A 285 2.01 -13.01 19.40
CA LEU A 285 0.74 -12.51 19.94
C LEU A 285 0.35 -13.19 21.26
N ASN A 286 1.05 -14.23 21.71
CA ASN A 286 0.83 -14.82 23.02
C ASN A 286 1.64 -14.11 24.13
N ASP A 287 2.69 -13.37 23.77
CA ASP A 287 3.58 -12.66 24.71
C ASP A 287 3.33 -11.14 24.68
N LEU A 288 2.07 -10.77 24.92
CA LEU A 288 1.66 -9.37 24.92
C LEU A 288 2.01 -8.71 26.26
N LYS A 289 2.76 -7.62 26.18
CA LYS A 289 2.95 -6.71 27.31
C LYS A 289 1.62 -6.04 27.66
N GLN A 290 1.49 -5.64 28.93
CA GLN A 290 0.36 -4.83 29.36
C GLN A 290 0.29 -3.52 28.56
N PRO A 291 -0.92 -3.06 28.20
CA PRO A 291 -1.08 -1.84 27.43
C PRO A 291 -0.51 -0.65 28.20
N SER A 292 0.42 0.05 27.55
CA SER A 292 0.90 1.35 27.97
C SER A 292 -0.04 2.43 27.43
N TYR A 293 -0.29 3.45 28.26
CA TYR A 293 -1.07 4.61 27.84
C TYR A 293 -0.18 5.58 27.11
N THR A 294 -0.56 5.90 25.88
CA THR A 294 0.02 7.01 25.12
C THR A 294 -0.90 8.21 25.19
N HIS A 295 -0.34 9.40 25.05
CA HIS A 295 -1.15 10.60 24.94
C HIS A 295 -1.83 10.58 23.58
N GLU A 296 -3.16 10.69 23.58
CA GLU A 296 -3.91 10.83 22.34
C GLU A 296 -3.56 12.18 21.71
N ARG A 297 -3.15 12.14 20.44
CA ARG A 297 -2.67 13.33 19.72
C ARG A 297 -3.77 13.82 18.79
N GLN A 298 -4.13 15.09 18.94
CA GLN A 298 -5.09 15.74 18.06
C GLN A 298 -4.40 16.26 16.79
N LEU A 299 -5.03 16.09 15.63
CA LEU A 299 -4.54 16.66 14.38
C LEU A 299 -5.29 17.97 14.08
N PHE A 300 -4.54 19.07 14.03
CA PHE A 300 -5.04 20.40 13.71
C PHE A 300 -4.90 20.64 12.21
N LEU A 301 -6.01 20.57 11.47
CA LEU A 301 -6.03 20.82 10.05
C LEU A 301 -6.13 22.32 9.77
N GLU A 302 -5.03 22.91 9.30
CA GLU A 302 -4.89 24.35 9.13
C GLU A 302 -5.61 24.81 7.87
N VAL A 303 -6.59 25.69 8.07
CA VAL A 303 -7.44 26.20 7.00
C VAL A 303 -7.00 27.62 6.63
N SER A 304 -6.52 27.76 5.40
CA SER A 304 -5.99 29.02 4.86
C SER A 304 -6.93 29.55 3.76
N ASN A 305 -7.42 30.78 3.92
CA ASN A 305 -8.19 31.51 2.90
C ASN A 305 -9.41 30.76 2.33
N MET A 306 -10.08 29.94 3.16
CA MET A 306 -11.25 29.16 2.76
C MET A 306 -12.45 29.56 3.61
N HIS A 307 -13.62 29.66 2.98
CA HIS A 307 -14.87 29.90 3.70
C HIS A 307 -15.14 28.74 4.67
N VAL A 308 -15.55 29.04 5.91
CA VAL A 308 -15.68 28.02 6.97
C VAL A 308 -16.62 26.89 6.54
N TYR A 309 -17.73 27.23 5.89
CA TYR A 309 -18.68 26.24 5.36
C TYR A 309 -18.03 25.31 4.34
N ASP A 310 -17.21 25.82 3.42
CA ASP A 310 -16.58 25.01 2.38
C ASP A 310 -15.55 24.05 2.97
N ALA A 311 -14.77 24.49 3.97
CA ALA A 311 -13.82 23.64 4.68
C ALA A 311 -14.53 22.47 5.39
N VAL A 312 -15.64 22.74 6.08
CA VAL A 312 -16.45 21.71 6.75
C VAL A 312 -17.11 20.78 5.74
N GLN A 313 -17.65 21.32 4.65
CA GLN A 313 -18.23 20.51 3.59
C GLN A 313 -17.17 19.60 2.94
N GLN A 314 -15.98 20.12 2.66
CA GLN A 314 -14.87 19.35 2.12
C GLN A 314 -14.48 18.19 3.05
N MET A 315 -14.39 18.43 4.36
CA MET A 315 -14.11 17.36 5.33
C MET A 315 -15.22 16.31 5.37
N THR A 316 -16.47 16.75 5.48
CA THR A 316 -17.62 15.85 5.70
C THR A 316 -18.04 15.05 4.48
N THR A 317 -17.74 15.52 3.27
CA THR A 317 -18.07 14.81 2.02
C THR A 317 -17.05 13.76 1.66
N ARG A 318 -15.81 13.86 2.14
CA ARG A 318 -14.67 13.05 1.70
C ARG A 318 -14.22 12.00 2.69
N ILE A 319 -14.82 12.00 3.87
CA ILE A 319 -14.62 10.99 4.89
C ILE A 319 -15.86 10.09 4.84
N SER A 320 -15.67 8.86 4.35
CA SER A 320 -16.75 7.90 4.08
C SER A 320 -17.52 7.48 5.34
N ASP A 321 -16.87 7.49 6.50
CA ASP A 321 -17.48 7.29 7.82
C ASP A 321 -16.82 8.21 8.86
N LEU A 322 -17.52 9.28 9.26
CA LEU A 322 -17.06 10.21 10.31
C LEU A 322 -17.18 9.63 11.73
N SER A 323 -17.92 8.54 11.90
CA SER A 323 -18.09 7.88 13.20
C SER A 323 -16.80 7.26 13.73
N ASP A 324 -15.87 6.92 12.82
CA ASP A 324 -14.57 6.32 13.12
C ASP A 324 -13.41 7.31 12.91
N THR A 325 -13.71 8.60 12.68
CA THR A 325 -12.63 9.58 12.46
C THR A 325 -12.03 10.15 13.74
N PRO A 326 -10.68 10.33 13.75
CA PRO A 326 -9.91 10.74 14.91
C PRO A 326 -10.30 12.12 15.47
N ASN A 327 -9.74 12.44 16.64
CA ASN A 327 -9.64 13.78 17.22
C ASN A 327 -9.04 14.81 16.23
N LEU A 328 -9.86 15.27 15.30
CA LEU A 328 -9.52 16.24 14.27
C LEU A 328 -10.07 17.62 14.67
N THR A 329 -9.21 18.63 14.59
CA THR A 329 -9.56 20.02 14.83
C THR A 329 -9.36 20.81 13.55
N LEU A 330 -10.41 21.43 13.01
CA LEU A 330 -10.23 22.42 11.93
C LEU A 330 -9.70 23.72 12.53
N TYR A 331 -8.47 24.09 12.17
CA TYR A 331 -7.79 25.25 12.72
C TYR A 331 -7.75 26.41 11.72
N PHE A 332 -8.53 27.44 11.98
CA PHE A 332 -8.64 28.62 11.14
C PHE A 332 -7.70 29.72 11.63
N GLN A 333 -6.57 29.91 10.94
CA GLN A 333 -5.52 30.84 11.35
C GLN A 333 -5.81 32.29 10.95
N ASP A 334 -6.29 32.52 9.72
CA ASP A 334 -6.45 33.87 9.17
C ASP A 334 -7.79 34.02 8.42
N LEU A 335 -8.88 34.15 9.19
CA LEU A 335 -10.21 34.34 8.63
C LEU A 335 -10.53 35.81 8.39
N GLY A 336 -10.81 36.14 7.13
CA GLY A 336 -11.40 37.40 6.75
C GLY A 336 -12.90 37.47 7.07
N THR A 337 -13.44 38.69 7.11
CA THR A 337 -14.88 38.90 7.40
C THR A 337 -15.83 38.28 6.38
N LYS A 338 -15.34 37.96 5.17
CA LYS A 338 -16.12 37.29 4.13
C LYS A 338 -16.20 35.79 4.36
N ASP A 339 -15.15 35.19 4.92
CA ASP A 339 -15.01 33.75 5.13
C ASP A 339 -15.92 33.21 6.26
N MET A 340 -16.48 34.13 7.04
CA MET A 340 -17.29 33.89 8.23
C MET A 340 -18.79 34.19 8.01
N ARG A 341 -19.23 34.56 6.81
CA ARG A 341 -20.61 35.01 6.53
C ARG A 341 -21.40 33.95 5.78
N PHE A 342 -22.49 33.48 6.39
CA PHE A 342 -23.51 32.72 5.65
C PHE A 342 -24.18 33.60 4.61
N ALA A 343 -24.17 33.19 3.34
CA ALA A 343 -24.78 33.91 2.24
C ALA A 343 -26.31 33.88 2.33
N GLN A 344 -26.89 32.77 2.80
CA GLN A 344 -28.34 32.57 2.91
C GLN A 344 -28.70 31.69 4.12
N THR A 345 -29.94 31.77 4.58
CA THR A 345 -30.45 30.94 5.70
C THR A 345 -30.37 29.44 5.41
N ALA A 346 -30.48 29.03 4.14
CA ALA A 346 -30.34 27.64 3.73
C ALA A 346 -28.90 27.11 3.90
N GLU A 347 -27.90 27.97 3.75
CA GLU A 347 -26.50 27.60 3.98
C GLU A 347 -26.24 27.37 5.47
N LEU A 348 -26.77 28.24 6.34
CA LEU A 348 -26.71 28.07 7.79
C LEU A 348 -27.37 26.75 8.24
N ASP A 349 -28.55 26.41 7.73
CA ASP A 349 -29.23 25.15 8.05
C ASP A 349 -28.40 23.92 7.62
N ARG A 350 -27.82 23.95 6.42
CA ARG A 350 -26.91 22.90 5.94
C ARG A 350 -25.67 22.83 6.82
N PHE A 351 -25.08 23.97 7.17
CA PHE A 351 -23.89 24.04 8.02
C PHE A 351 -24.14 23.40 9.39
N CYS A 352 -25.25 23.71 10.05
CA CYS A 352 -25.59 23.12 11.34
C CYS A 352 -25.75 21.59 11.24
N LYS A 353 -26.39 21.08 10.17
CA LYS A 353 -26.48 19.64 9.91
C LYS A 353 -25.11 19.00 9.65
N LEU A 354 -24.23 19.71 8.95
CA LEU A 354 -22.87 19.24 8.70
C LEU A 354 -22.05 19.18 9.99
N ILE A 355 -22.07 20.22 10.84
CA ILE A 355 -21.38 20.18 12.14
C ILE A 355 -21.84 18.97 12.96
N LYS A 356 -23.16 18.79 13.10
CA LYS A 356 -23.72 17.68 13.87
C LYS A 356 -23.30 16.32 13.31
N LYS A 357 -23.22 16.19 11.98
CA LYS A 357 -22.75 14.96 11.32
C LYS A 357 -21.23 14.78 11.50
N ALA A 358 -20.46 15.85 11.47
CA ALA A 358 -19.00 15.83 11.47
C ALA A 358 -18.40 15.45 12.82
N GLN A 359 -19.02 15.90 13.92
CA GLN A 359 -18.51 15.71 15.29
C GLN A 359 -17.03 16.13 15.44
N LEU A 360 -16.63 17.22 14.77
CA LEU A 360 -15.26 17.75 14.78
C LEU A 360 -15.06 18.83 15.85
N SER A 361 -13.82 19.06 16.24
CA SER A 361 -13.39 20.26 16.96
C SER A 361 -13.06 21.40 15.99
N TYR A 362 -13.26 22.65 16.41
CA TYR A 362 -13.02 23.85 15.59
C TYR A 362 -12.23 24.88 16.38
N ALA A 363 -11.06 25.27 15.88
CA ALA A 363 -10.21 26.27 16.50
C ALA A 363 -10.17 27.55 15.66
N PHE A 364 -10.45 28.70 16.25
CA PHE A 364 -10.46 30.00 15.56
C PHE A 364 -9.40 30.92 16.15
N CYS A 365 -8.46 31.37 15.31
CA CYS A 365 -7.42 32.29 15.70
C CYS A 365 -7.84 33.75 15.52
N PHE A 366 -7.59 34.58 16.54
CA PHE A 366 -7.85 36.01 16.50
C PHE A 366 -6.58 36.82 16.75
N HIS A 367 -6.24 37.67 15.78
CA HIS A 367 -5.13 38.62 15.88
C HIS A 367 -5.58 39.92 16.56
N HIS A 368 -6.81 40.36 16.35
CA HIS A 368 -7.32 41.62 16.90
C HIS A 368 -8.77 41.49 17.37
N ILE A 369 -9.16 42.32 18.33
CA ILE A 369 -10.52 42.31 18.89
C ILE A 369 -11.61 42.50 17.83
N LYS A 370 -11.37 43.33 16.81
CA LYS A 370 -12.30 43.57 15.70
C LYS A 370 -12.60 42.30 14.90
N GLN A 371 -11.62 41.39 14.79
CA GLN A 371 -11.79 40.11 14.10
C GLN A 371 -12.74 39.21 14.90
N PHE A 372 -12.56 39.16 16.22
CA PHE A 372 -13.48 38.44 17.12
C PHE A 372 -14.89 39.03 17.12
N GLU A 373 -15.05 40.36 17.16
CA GLU A 373 -16.37 41.00 17.08
C GLU A 373 -17.09 40.69 15.76
N ALA A 374 -16.35 40.64 14.65
CA ALA A 374 -16.88 40.23 13.36
C ALA A 374 -17.29 38.75 13.37
N PHE A 375 -16.45 37.86 13.91
CA PHE A 375 -16.77 36.44 14.09
C PHE A 375 -18.03 36.25 14.94
N ASP A 376 -18.12 36.90 16.10
CA ASP A 376 -19.28 36.80 16.99
C ASP A 376 -20.54 37.23 16.24
N LYS A 377 -20.53 38.41 15.63
CA LYS A 377 -21.72 38.96 14.95
C LYS A 377 -22.14 38.18 13.71
N LEU A 378 -21.19 37.77 12.87
CA LEU A 378 -21.46 37.26 11.52
C LEU A 378 -21.53 35.74 11.44
N PHE A 379 -20.89 35.03 12.37
CA PHE A 379 -20.79 33.57 12.37
C PHE A 379 -21.45 32.96 13.61
N LEU A 380 -21.01 33.33 14.81
CA LEU A 380 -21.46 32.68 16.05
C LEU A 380 -22.93 33.00 16.37
N GLN A 381 -23.32 34.28 16.34
CA GLN A 381 -24.70 34.69 16.66
C GLN A 381 -25.75 34.05 15.72
N PRO A 382 -25.55 33.95 14.40
CA PRO A 382 -26.44 33.19 13.53
C PRO A 382 -26.61 31.72 13.94
N ILE A 383 -25.53 31.02 14.30
CA ILE A 383 -25.58 29.62 14.75
C ILE A 383 -26.37 29.52 16.07
N LEU A 384 -26.06 30.35 17.06
CA LEU A 384 -26.78 30.38 18.35
C LEU A 384 -28.28 30.66 18.17
N ARG A 385 -28.65 31.55 17.23
CA ARG A 385 -30.06 31.81 16.89
C ARG A 385 -30.71 30.60 16.22
N ALA A 386 -30.03 29.92 15.31
CA ALA A 386 -30.57 28.71 14.67
C ALA A 386 -30.84 27.61 15.72
N MET A 387 -29.94 27.46 16.71
CA MET A 387 -30.09 26.49 17.80
C MET A 387 -31.29 26.80 18.71
N THR A 388 -31.54 28.08 19.02
CA THR A 388 -32.71 28.45 19.83
C THR A 388 -34.03 28.25 19.08
N ILE A 389 -34.03 28.35 17.75
CA ILE A 389 -35.21 28.12 16.91
C ILE A 389 -35.47 26.61 16.72
N ASN A 390 -34.43 25.79 16.56
CA ASN A 390 -34.58 24.35 16.36
C ASN A 390 -33.47 23.52 17.07
N PRO A 391 -33.67 23.16 18.34
CA PRO A 391 -32.66 22.47 19.14
C PRO A 391 -32.37 21.02 18.68
N TYR A 392 -33.22 20.43 17.83
CA TYR A 392 -32.99 19.10 17.28
C TYR A 392 -31.89 19.09 16.20
N ILE A 393 -31.61 20.25 15.58
CA ILE A 393 -30.59 20.36 14.52
C ILE A 393 -29.19 20.41 15.10
N LEU A 394 -28.98 21.14 16.19
CA LEU A 394 -27.66 21.36 16.79
C LEU A 394 -27.80 21.78 18.25
N THR A 395 -27.03 21.18 19.14
CA THR A 395 -26.98 21.48 20.57
C THR A 395 -25.65 22.17 20.94
N PRO A 396 -25.57 22.87 22.08
CA PRO A 396 -24.31 23.49 22.50
C PRO A 396 -23.16 22.49 22.72
N GLU A 397 -23.49 21.25 23.07
CA GLU A 397 -22.50 20.17 23.26
C GLU A 397 -21.89 19.71 21.93
N ASP A 398 -22.60 19.88 20.82
CA ASP A 398 -22.09 19.58 19.47
C ASP A 398 -21.05 20.62 19.00
N LEU A 399 -20.91 21.77 19.68
CA LEU A 399 -20.01 22.86 19.33
C LEU A 399 -18.73 22.82 20.16
N GLN A 400 -17.79 21.96 19.76
CA GLN A 400 -16.44 21.91 20.34
C GLN A 400 -15.57 23.04 19.77
N PHE A 401 -15.76 24.25 20.28
CA PHE A 401 -15.03 25.44 19.81
C PHE A 401 -13.85 25.79 20.71
N SER A 402 -12.71 26.03 20.09
CA SER A 402 -11.50 26.55 20.73
C SER A 402 -11.18 27.92 20.17
N VAL A 403 -10.82 28.87 21.04
CA VAL A 403 -10.41 30.21 20.63
C VAL A 403 -8.93 30.39 20.87
N VAL A 404 -8.18 30.64 19.79
CA VAL A 404 -6.74 30.85 19.83
C VAL A 404 -6.45 32.34 19.79
N LEU A 405 -5.73 32.83 20.80
CA LEU A 405 -5.45 34.26 20.99
C LEU A 405 -4.00 34.57 20.66
N MET A 406 -3.75 35.59 19.85
CA MET A 406 -2.40 36.02 19.51
C MET A 406 -1.76 36.84 20.63
N SER A 407 -0.66 36.33 21.18
CA SER A 407 0.02 36.91 22.34
C SER A 407 0.56 38.33 22.11
N GLN A 408 0.91 38.69 20.88
CA GLN A 408 1.54 39.99 20.56
C GLN A 408 0.55 41.12 20.24
N HIS A 409 -0.69 40.79 19.93
CA HIS A 409 -1.63 41.74 19.30
C HIS A 409 -2.86 42.05 20.15
N LEU A 410 -3.11 41.26 21.19
CA LEU A 410 -4.24 41.45 22.10
C LEU A 410 -3.75 41.86 23.49
N SER A 411 -4.41 42.85 24.08
CA SER A 411 -4.21 43.21 25.49
C SER A 411 -4.87 42.18 26.41
N VAL A 412 -4.41 42.11 27.66
CA VAL A 412 -4.99 41.19 28.68
C VAL A 412 -6.49 41.46 28.89
N HIS A 413 -6.92 42.72 28.79
CA HIS A 413 -8.33 43.09 28.89
C HIS A 413 -9.16 42.54 27.73
N GLU A 414 -8.66 42.62 26.50
CA GLU A 414 -9.32 42.08 25.31
C GLU A 414 -9.40 40.54 25.38
N MET A 415 -8.31 39.89 25.80
CA MET A 415 -8.29 38.43 25.99
C MET A 415 -9.34 37.96 27.01
N LYS A 416 -9.42 38.64 28.17
CA LYS A 416 -10.46 38.35 29.18
C LYS A 416 -11.86 38.55 28.64
N TYR A 417 -12.09 39.63 27.89
CA TYR A 417 -13.38 39.90 27.28
C TYR A 417 -13.78 38.78 26.32
N ILE A 418 -12.86 38.32 25.47
CA ILE A 418 -13.08 37.20 24.54
C ILE A 418 -13.42 35.92 25.32
N GLN A 419 -12.60 35.56 26.31
CA GLN A 419 -12.79 34.36 27.13
C GLN A 419 -14.15 34.37 27.85
N GLN A 420 -14.51 35.46 28.53
CA GLN A 420 -15.79 35.59 29.23
C GLN A 420 -16.98 35.49 28.28
N ARG A 421 -16.85 36.07 27.07
CA ARG A 421 -17.91 36.06 26.08
C ARG A 421 -18.11 34.67 25.48
N MET A 422 -17.02 33.94 25.20
CA MET A 422 -17.08 32.57 24.71
C MET A 422 -17.68 31.61 25.75
N VAL A 423 -17.19 31.62 26.99
CA VAL A 423 -17.71 30.77 28.07
C VAL A 423 -19.21 31.04 28.33
N LYS A 424 -19.66 32.28 28.17
CA LYS A 424 -21.08 32.63 28.29
C LYS A 424 -21.95 31.98 27.20
N TYR A 425 -21.45 31.85 25.98
CA TYR A 425 -22.19 31.27 24.86
C TYR A 425 -22.04 29.75 24.79
N LEU A 426 -20.83 29.25 25.06
CA LEU A 426 -20.42 27.85 24.95
C LEU A 426 -19.59 27.50 26.20
N PRO A 427 -20.21 26.91 27.25
CA PRO A 427 -19.54 26.64 28.52
C PRO A 427 -18.32 25.72 28.41
N HIS A 428 -18.27 24.86 27.40
CA HIS A 428 -17.19 23.91 27.14
C HIS A 428 -16.16 24.43 26.12
N SER A 429 -16.22 25.71 25.73
CA SER A 429 -15.23 26.27 24.80
C SER A 429 -13.85 26.33 25.43
N GLN A 430 -12.83 25.92 24.68
CA GLN A 430 -11.44 26.03 25.10
C GLN A 430 -10.84 27.38 24.69
N VAL A 431 -9.84 27.84 25.42
CA VAL A 431 -9.07 29.05 25.11
C VAL A 431 -7.59 28.70 25.05
N ALA A 432 -6.95 29.04 23.95
CA ALA A 432 -5.54 28.81 23.72
C ALA A 432 -4.79 30.11 23.46
N LEU A 433 -3.48 30.08 23.69
CA LEU A 433 -2.59 31.19 23.37
C LEU A 433 -1.60 30.76 22.29
N CYS A 434 -1.51 31.52 21.22
CA CYS A 434 -0.46 31.36 20.23
C CYS A 434 0.82 32.12 20.65
N VAL A 435 1.93 31.39 20.69
CA VAL A 435 3.23 31.89 21.11
C VAL A 435 4.18 31.81 19.91
N GLU A 436 4.47 32.96 19.31
CA GLU A 436 5.32 33.04 18.11
C GLU A 436 6.82 32.93 18.38
N ASP A 437 7.29 33.41 19.54
CA ASP A 437 8.69 33.32 19.93
C ASP A 437 8.78 32.93 21.41
N PRO A 438 8.90 31.62 21.69
CA PRO A 438 8.94 31.10 23.05
C PRO A 438 10.28 31.38 23.76
N PHE A 439 11.33 31.84 23.04
CA PHE A 439 12.66 32.07 23.59
C PHE A 439 12.85 33.46 24.19
N THR A 440 12.04 34.43 23.74
CA THR A 440 12.20 35.82 24.16
C THR A 440 11.68 36.03 25.59
N LYS A 441 12.57 36.42 26.52
CA LYS A 441 12.25 36.74 27.93
C LYS A 441 11.13 37.78 28.07
N LYS A 442 11.01 38.71 27.12
CA LYS A 442 9.92 39.71 27.08
C LYS A 442 8.55 39.03 26.93
N HIS A 443 8.43 38.04 26.06
CA HIS A 443 7.18 37.30 25.82
C HIS A 443 6.84 36.40 27.00
N GLN A 444 7.83 35.66 27.53
CA GLN A 444 7.65 34.83 28.73
C GLN A 444 7.11 35.64 29.92
N LYS A 445 7.67 36.84 30.17
CA LYS A 445 7.18 37.75 31.22
C LYS A 445 5.76 38.26 30.96
N ALA A 446 5.40 38.50 29.70
CA ALA A 446 4.06 38.93 29.33
C ALA A 446 3.03 37.82 29.63
N ILE A 447 3.35 36.57 29.29
CA ILE A 447 2.52 35.40 29.59
C ILE A 447 2.39 35.20 31.12
N LEU A 448 3.49 35.31 31.86
CA LEU A 448 3.45 35.24 33.33
C LEU A 448 2.55 36.33 33.93
N SER A 449 2.60 37.55 33.38
CA SER A 449 1.70 38.65 33.78
C SER A 449 0.23 38.32 33.50
N MET A 450 -0.07 37.67 32.37
CA MET A 450 -1.43 37.21 32.04
C MET A 450 -1.94 36.21 33.08
N HIS A 451 -1.13 35.19 33.43
CA HIS A 451 -1.46 34.22 34.47
C HIS A 451 -1.69 34.88 35.84
N ASN A 452 -0.82 35.81 36.22
CA ASN A 452 -0.98 36.58 37.47
C ASN A 452 -2.24 37.45 37.49
N GLN A 453 -2.74 37.83 36.31
CA GLN A 453 -4.01 38.54 36.17
C GLN A 453 -5.21 37.59 36.05
N GLY A 454 -5.02 36.28 36.20
CA GLY A 454 -6.10 35.27 36.18
C GLY A 454 -6.59 34.92 34.78
N VAL A 455 -5.76 35.11 33.74
CA VAL A 455 -6.03 34.56 32.40
C VAL A 455 -5.30 33.23 32.29
N HIS A 456 -6.06 32.16 32.17
CA HIS A 456 -5.54 30.81 31.98
C HIS A 456 -5.93 30.28 30.60
N PHE A 457 -5.08 29.40 30.07
CA PHE A 457 -5.20 28.81 28.75
C PHE A 457 -5.26 27.28 28.88
N ASP A 458 -6.14 26.66 28.13
CA ASP A 458 -6.31 25.20 28.06
C ASP A 458 -5.16 24.55 27.29
N PHE A 459 -4.59 25.24 26.29
CA PHE A 459 -3.40 24.79 25.56
C PHE A 459 -2.61 25.97 24.94
N TYR A 460 -1.37 25.73 24.55
CA TYR A 460 -0.54 26.67 23.78
C TYR A 460 -0.35 26.21 22.34
N CYS A 461 -0.40 27.13 21.38
CA CYS A 461 -0.03 26.86 19.99
C CYS A 461 1.36 27.45 19.69
N MET A 462 2.23 26.69 19.04
CA MET A 462 3.55 27.13 18.62
C MET A 462 3.86 26.62 17.22
N ALA A 463 4.35 27.48 16.34
CA ALA A 463 4.82 27.05 15.03
C ALA A 463 6.10 26.20 15.18
N PHE A 464 6.25 25.12 14.42
CA PHE A 464 7.49 24.34 14.41
C PHE A 464 8.72 25.21 14.11
N GLU A 465 8.61 26.12 13.14
CA GLU A 465 9.68 27.04 12.76
C GLU A 465 10.11 27.95 13.90
N SER A 466 9.21 28.27 14.85
CA SER A 466 9.55 29.09 16.01
C SER A 466 10.43 28.36 17.04
N LEU A 467 10.45 27.03 17.01
CA LEU A 467 11.20 26.19 17.94
C LEU A 467 12.57 25.82 17.41
N ILE A 468 12.74 25.88 16.08
CA ILE A 468 13.99 25.55 15.40
C ILE A 468 14.82 26.83 15.31
N LYS A 469 15.90 26.91 16.10
CA LYS A 469 16.84 28.04 15.99
C LYS A 469 17.55 27.95 14.64
N SER A 470 17.65 29.09 13.95
CA SER A 470 18.42 29.24 12.71
C SER A 470 19.91 28.99 12.97
N SER A 471 20.31 27.72 12.98
CA SER A 471 21.70 27.27 12.99
C SER A 471 21.86 26.25 11.88
N GLU A 472 23.05 26.19 11.27
CA GLU A 472 23.40 25.24 10.19
C GLU A 472 23.35 23.75 10.60
N THR A 473 22.89 23.43 11.82
CA THR A 473 22.81 22.09 12.40
C THR A 473 21.36 21.61 12.56
N TYR A 474 21.11 20.32 12.26
CA TYR A 474 19.81 19.67 12.44
C TYR A 474 19.30 19.74 13.89
N THR A 475 17.98 19.88 14.06
CA THR A 475 17.31 19.88 15.37
C THR A 475 16.66 18.53 15.63
N THR A 476 16.93 17.90 16.78
CA THR A 476 16.31 16.61 17.15
C THR A 476 15.01 16.81 17.93
N MET A 477 14.16 15.78 18.01
CA MET A 477 12.97 15.82 18.88
C MET A 477 13.32 15.98 20.37
N ALA A 478 14.50 15.51 20.79
CA ALA A 478 14.98 15.74 22.15
C ALA A 478 15.31 17.22 22.41
N ASP A 479 15.86 17.92 21.42
CA ASP A 479 16.09 19.36 21.50
C ASP A 479 14.76 20.12 21.62
N ILE A 480 13.76 19.74 20.81
CA ILE A 480 12.41 20.31 20.91
C ILE A 480 11.81 20.04 22.29
N ALA A 481 11.90 18.82 22.83
CA ALA A 481 11.44 18.50 24.18
C ALA A 481 12.10 19.38 25.25
N HIS A 482 13.42 19.60 25.14
CA HIS A 482 14.15 20.46 26.05
C HIS A 482 13.71 21.92 25.93
N VAL A 483 13.47 22.42 24.72
CA VAL A 483 12.95 23.78 24.49
C VAL A 483 11.56 23.95 25.11
N LEU A 484 10.65 23.01 24.88
CA LEU A 484 9.27 23.08 25.39
C LEU A 484 9.24 23.02 26.92
N SER A 485 10.03 22.13 27.53
CA SER A 485 10.13 22.02 28.99
C SER A 485 10.71 23.30 29.62
N HIS A 486 11.75 23.88 29.02
CA HIS A 486 12.30 25.17 29.46
C HIS A 486 11.28 26.30 29.33
N PHE A 487 10.53 26.36 28.22
CA PHE A 487 9.45 27.33 28.03
C PHE A 487 8.40 27.19 29.14
N LYS A 488 7.86 25.98 29.35
CA LYS A 488 6.84 25.72 30.39
C LYS A 488 7.32 26.12 31.78
N ALA A 489 8.57 25.81 32.12
CA ALA A 489 9.19 26.23 33.38
C ALA A 489 9.28 27.76 33.51
N SER A 490 9.56 28.47 32.42
CA SER A 490 9.68 29.94 32.45
C SER A 490 8.35 30.68 32.69
N ILE A 491 7.22 30.04 32.40
CA ILE A 491 5.87 30.61 32.55
C ILE A 491 5.03 29.97 33.66
N ASN A 492 5.61 29.05 34.45
CA ASN A 492 4.93 28.27 35.50
C ASN A 492 3.70 27.49 35.00
N ALA A 493 3.77 26.93 33.78
CA ALA A 493 2.66 26.19 33.17
C ALA A 493 3.09 24.74 32.85
N SER A 494 3.41 23.96 33.88
CA SER A 494 3.91 22.58 33.71
C SER A 494 2.90 21.68 33.00
N ASP A 495 1.62 21.78 33.38
CA ASP A 495 0.61 20.79 33.00
C ASP A 495 -0.18 21.19 31.75
N THR A 496 0.02 22.41 31.24
CA THR A 496 -0.71 22.90 30.06
C THR A 496 -0.16 22.25 28.79
N PRO A 497 -0.99 21.57 27.98
CA PRO A 497 -0.55 20.93 26.74
C PRO A 497 -0.14 21.93 25.66
N ILE A 498 0.68 21.46 24.72
CA ILE A 498 1.17 22.23 23.57
C ILE A 498 0.68 21.60 22.27
N VAL A 499 0.35 22.42 21.28
CA VAL A 499 0.02 22.04 19.92
C VAL A 499 1.06 22.66 19.00
N LEU A 500 1.76 21.83 18.22
CA LEU A 500 2.77 22.29 17.27
C LEU A 500 2.15 22.50 15.91
N THR A 501 2.16 23.73 15.39
CA THR A 501 1.48 24.14 14.15
C THR A 501 2.48 24.38 13.02
N GLN A 502 1.98 24.57 11.80
CA GLN A 502 2.74 24.94 10.60
C GLN A 502 3.82 23.93 10.23
N LEU A 503 3.47 22.63 10.24
CA LEU A 503 4.36 21.60 9.69
C LEU A 503 4.49 21.79 8.17
N GLY A 504 5.72 22.08 7.73
CA GLY A 504 6.06 22.28 6.31
C GLY A 504 7.36 21.57 5.91
N GLU A 505 7.69 21.61 4.61
CA GLU A 505 8.90 20.98 4.08
C GLU A 505 10.18 21.54 4.70
N SER A 506 10.24 22.86 4.94
CA SER A 506 11.34 23.55 5.63
C SER A 506 11.61 22.93 6.99
N THR A 507 10.55 22.74 7.77
CA THR A 507 10.58 22.12 9.09
C THR A 507 11.04 20.67 8.99
N MET A 508 10.46 19.88 8.09
CA MET A 508 10.86 18.49 7.90
C MET A 508 12.36 18.39 7.56
N ALA A 509 12.85 19.22 6.65
CA ALA A 509 14.26 19.26 6.28
C ALA A 509 15.18 19.61 7.47
N GLN A 510 14.79 20.60 8.29
CA GLN A 510 15.55 21.01 9.47
C GLN A 510 15.56 19.98 10.60
N LEU A 511 14.53 19.13 10.67
CA LEU A 511 14.50 17.95 11.53
C LEU A 511 15.36 16.79 11.02
N GLY A 512 16.06 17.00 9.90
CA GLY A 512 16.94 16.00 9.29
C GLY A 512 16.21 15.01 8.38
N TYR A 513 15.03 15.39 7.86
CA TYR A 513 14.23 14.56 6.96
C TYR A 513 14.40 15.04 5.51
N THR A 514 15.24 14.35 4.71
CA THR A 514 15.86 14.94 3.50
C THR A 514 15.34 14.42 2.14
N SER A 515 14.25 13.67 2.04
CA SER A 515 13.77 13.20 0.72
C SER A 515 12.26 12.92 0.58
N THR A 516 11.76 13.16 -0.63
CA THR A 516 10.35 13.09 -1.04
C THR A 516 9.69 11.70 -1.06
N PRO A 517 10.36 10.55 -1.25
CA PRO A 517 9.68 9.26 -1.07
C PRO A 517 9.59 8.84 0.41
N ALA A 518 10.36 9.45 1.32
CA ALA A 518 10.40 9.07 2.73
C ALA A 518 9.45 9.90 3.62
N TYR A 519 8.90 11.02 3.14
CA TYR A 519 8.04 11.88 3.96
C TYR A 519 6.85 11.19 4.64
N PRO A 520 6.18 10.21 4.01
CA PRO A 520 5.10 9.47 4.67
C PRO A 520 5.59 8.72 5.93
N SER A 521 6.60 7.85 5.81
CA SER A 521 7.16 7.11 6.94
C SER A 521 7.82 8.04 7.98
N MET A 522 8.38 9.16 7.53
CA MET A 522 8.91 10.21 8.41
C MET A 522 7.81 10.90 9.22
N PHE A 523 6.65 11.17 8.63
CA PHE A 523 5.52 11.74 9.35
C PHE A 523 5.01 10.78 10.44
N LEU A 524 4.93 9.48 10.15
CA LEU A 524 4.64 8.47 11.18
C LEU A 524 5.70 8.47 12.29
N THR A 525 6.98 8.55 11.93
CA THR A 525 8.08 8.61 12.91
C THR A 525 8.00 9.86 13.78
N LEU A 526 7.70 11.02 13.19
CA LEU A 526 7.44 12.26 13.91
C LEU A 526 6.29 12.07 14.90
N LEU A 527 5.16 11.53 14.44
CA LEU A 527 4.00 11.19 15.28
C LEU A 527 4.30 10.18 16.39
N LEU A 528 5.38 9.42 16.33
CA LEU A 528 5.80 8.52 17.41
C LEU A 528 6.80 9.17 18.37
N GLN A 529 7.54 10.18 17.90
CA GLN A 529 8.63 10.82 18.65
C GLN A 529 8.26 12.15 19.32
N LEU A 530 7.08 12.74 19.06
CA LEU A 530 6.73 14.00 19.75
C LEU A 530 6.81 13.85 21.28
N PRO A 531 7.22 14.90 22.01
CA PRO A 531 7.24 14.91 23.47
C PRO A 531 5.84 14.66 24.08
N SER A 532 5.75 14.12 25.29
CA SER A 532 4.46 13.92 26.01
C SER A 532 3.70 15.22 26.24
N ASP A 533 4.40 16.34 26.35
CA ASP A 533 3.81 17.66 26.49
C ASP A 533 3.06 18.15 25.24
N VAL A 534 3.28 17.50 24.10
CA VAL A 534 2.67 17.84 22.82
C VAL A 534 1.41 16.99 22.62
N SER A 535 0.26 17.65 22.76
CA SER A 535 -1.07 17.07 22.62
C SER A 535 -1.61 17.09 21.19
N GLY A 536 -0.96 17.83 20.27
CA GLY A 536 -1.42 17.90 18.90
C GLY A 536 -0.41 18.45 17.92
N ILE A 537 -0.67 18.17 16.64
CA ILE A 537 0.18 18.57 15.53
C ILE A 537 -0.68 19.23 14.43
N GLY A 538 -0.16 20.29 13.84
CA GLY A 538 -0.79 21.07 12.78
C GLY A 538 -0.32 20.64 11.40
N LEU A 539 -1.26 20.46 10.49
CA LEU A 539 -1.05 20.07 9.09
C LEU A 539 -1.99 20.88 8.22
N ALA A 540 -1.55 21.42 7.08
CA ALA A 540 -2.46 22.15 6.19
C ALA A 540 -3.62 21.26 5.72
N LEU A 541 -4.83 21.81 5.67
CA LEU A 541 -6.00 21.11 5.14
C LEU A 541 -5.84 20.82 3.64
N ALA A 542 -5.36 21.81 2.88
CA ALA A 542 -5.18 21.73 1.44
C ALA A 542 -3.77 22.19 1.03
N SER A 543 -3.16 21.49 0.08
CA SER A 543 -1.82 21.84 -0.42
C SER A 543 -1.85 23.15 -1.22
N THR A 544 -0.74 23.86 -1.18
CA THR A 544 -0.49 25.06 -1.99
C THR A 544 0.88 24.96 -2.65
N PRO A 545 1.20 25.78 -3.67
CA PRO A 545 2.54 25.79 -4.27
C PRO A 545 3.69 26.06 -3.28
N LYS A 546 3.40 26.65 -2.11
CA LYS A 546 4.36 26.92 -1.05
C LYS A 546 4.35 25.88 0.08
N GLN A 547 3.34 25.01 0.13
CA GLN A 547 3.14 24.02 1.19
C GLN A 547 2.55 22.74 0.59
N SER A 548 3.43 21.80 0.26
CA SER A 548 3.06 20.49 -0.30
C SER A 548 2.51 19.52 0.75
N ILE A 549 2.99 19.64 1.99
CA ILE A 549 2.57 18.81 3.12
C ILE A 549 1.19 19.26 3.58
N ALA A 550 0.17 18.52 3.18
CA ALA A 550 -1.21 18.80 3.51
C ALA A 550 -2.05 17.51 3.58
N TYR A 551 -3.28 17.63 4.06
CA TYR A 551 -4.22 16.51 4.16
C TYR A 551 -4.88 16.19 2.81
N TYR A 552 -5.24 17.21 2.04
CA TYR A 552 -5.77 17.11 0.68
C TYR A 552 -4.92 17.93 -0.30
N ASN A 553 -4.96 17.58 -1.59
CA ASN A 553 -4.51 18.50 -2.62
C ASN A 553 -5.63 19.48 -3.03
N GLN A 554 -5.33 20.41 -3.93
CA GLN A 554 -6.28 21.41 -4.43
C GLN A 554 -7.54 20.82 -5.11
N TYR A 555 -7.44 19.62 -5.70
CA TYR A 555 -8.59 18.90 -6.28
C TYR A 555 -9.38 18.15 -5.23
N GLY A 556 -8.79 18.00 -4.04
CA GLY A 556 -9.41 17.31 -2.93
C GLY A 556 -9.09 15.85 -2.76
N HIS A 557 -8.11 15.35 -3.50
CA HIS A 557 -7.60 14.02 -3.29
C HIS A 557 -6.81 13.99 -1.99
N GLN A 558 -7.05 12.95 -1.19
CA GLN A 558 -6.33 12.76 0.05
C GLN A 558 -4.85 12.50 -0.25
N LEU A 559 -4.00 13.20 0.48
CA LEU A 559 -2.54 13.09 0.38
C LEU A 559 -2.02 12.08 1.41
N PRO A 560 -0.77 11.61 1.26
CA PRO A 560 -0.18 10.56 2.09
C PRO A 560 -0.35 10.74 3.61
N TYR A 561 -0.19 11.97 4.09
CA TYR A 561 -0.27 12.32 5.51
C TYR A 561 -1.67 12.02 6.10
N GLY A 562 -2.72 12.20 5.30
CA GLY A 562 -4.07 11.84 5.68
C GLY A 562 -4.25 10.33 5.87
N TYR A 563 -3.71 9.53 4.95
CA TYR A 563 -3.74 8.07 5.04
C TYR A 563 -2.93 7.56 6.23
N ILE A 564 -1.76 8.14 6.50
CA ILE A 564 -0.95 7.76 7.65
C ILE A 564 -1.66 8.05 8.95
N ASN A 565 -2.31 9.21 9.05
CA ASN A 565 -3.11 9.56 10.22
C ASN A 565 -4.26 8.55 10.44
N GLN A 566 -4.93 8.10 9.36
CA GLN A 566 -5.96 7.05 9.44
C GLN A 566 -5.39 5.72 9.93
N LEU A 567 -4.20 5.33 9.47
CA LEU A 567 -3.55 4.09 9.91
C LEU A 567 -3.08 4.16 11.37
N TYR A 568 -2.53 5.32 11.79
CA TYR A 568 -1.96 5.55 13.12
C TYR A 568 -3.02 5.72 14.21
N HIS A 569 -4.17 6.32 13.93
CA HIS A 569 -5.18 6.65 14.94
C HIS A 569 -5.61 5.45 15.81
N HIS A 570 -5.63 4.26 15.22
CA HIS A 570 -5.92 3.00 15.92
C HIS A 570 -4.97 2.67 17.10
N PHE A 571 -3.85 3.38 17.24
CA PHE A 571 -2.84 3.21 18.30
C PHE A 571 -2.72 4.45 19.20
N ALA A 572 -3.58 5.46 18.99
CA ALA A 572 -3.63 6.64 19.82
C ALA A 572 -4.34 6.30 21.14
N GLY A 573 -3.72 6.65 22.28
CA GLY A 573 -4.28 6.41 23.61
C GLY A 573 -3.77 5.14 24.28
N GLN A 574 -3.76 3.99 23.59
CA GLN A 574 -3.30 2.71 24.15
C GLN A 574 -2.50 1.89 23.13
N LEU A 575 -1.41 1.28 23.60
CA LEU A 575 -0.63 0.31 22.82
C LEU A 575 0.09 -0.69 23.72
N ASN A 576 0.23 -1.92 23.24
CA ASN A 576 0.92 -3.01 23.95
C ASN A 576 2.42 -3.02 23.66
N SER A 577 2.82 -2.69 22.44
CA SER A 577 4.24 -2.61 22.06
C SER A 577 4.47 -1.52 21.03
N GLN A 578 5.54 -0.75 21.23
CA GLN A 578 6.09 0.20 20.26
C GLN A 578 7.56 -0.13 20.07
N THR A 579 7.92 -0.45 18.84
CA THR A 579 9.31 -0.64 18.41
C THR A 579 9.59 0.32 17.25
N GLU A 580 10.83 0.33 16.75
CA GLU A 580 11.19 1.11 15.56
C GLU A 580 10.52 0.59 14.28
N ASN A 581 10.06 -0.67 14.28
CA ASN A 581 9.55 -1.37 13.08
C ASN A 581 8.03 -1.60 13.11
N TYR A 582 7.44 -1.68 14.31
CA TYR A 582 6.01 -1.95 14.45
C TYR A 582 5.39 -1.36 15.73
N LEU A 583 4.09 -1.07 15.64
CA LEU A 583 3.17 -0.86 16.75
C LEU A 583 2.22 -2.04 16.87
N LEU A 584 1.88 -2.41 18.10
CA LEU A 584 0.93 -3.47 18.40
C LEU A 584 -0.07 -2.98 19.44
N HIS A 585 -1.36 -3.10 19.12
CA HIS A 585 -2.44 -2.81 20.03
C HIS A 585 -3.42 -3.99 20.04
N ASP A 586 -3.70 -4.47 21.24
CA ASP A 586 -4.67 -5.51 21.50
C ASP A 586 -6.02 -4.89 21.91
N THR A 587 -7.01 -4.96 21.01
CA THR A 587 -8.38 -4.50 21.27
C THR A 587 -9.29 -5.68 21.59
N ASP A 588 -10.49 -5.43 22.11
CA ASP A 588 -11.47 -6.49 22.35
C ASP A 588 -11.79 -7.30 21.08
N ASP A 589 -11.87 -6.64 19.93
CA ASP A 589 -12.30 -7.26 18.66
C ASP A 589 -11.16 -7.79 17.78
N ALA A 590 -9.97 -7.20 17.86
CA ALA A 590 -8.86 -7.50 16.96
C ALA A 590 -7.46 -7.20 17.55
N TYR A 591 -6.44 -7.91 17.04
CA TYR A 591 -5.06 -7.47 17.15
C TYR A 591 -4.75 -6.52 15.99
N LEU A 592 -4.26 -5.32 16.32
CA LEU A 592 -3.89 -4.28 15.37
C LEU A 592 -2.37 -4.19 15.32
N LEU A 593 -1.81 -4.28 14.12
CA LEU A 593 -0.38 -4.20 13.86
C LEU A 593 -0.09 -3.14 12.80
N LEU A 594 0.60 -2.07 13.16
CA LEU A 594 1.10 -1.08 12.21
C LEU A 594 2.57 -1.34 11.95
N LEU A 595 2.90 -1.71 10.72
CA LEU A 595 4.26 -2.03 10.27
C LEU A 595 4.79 -0.89 9.43
N SER A 596 6.00 -0.43 9.74
CA SER A 596 6.67 0.65 9.01
C SER A 596 8.18 0.43 8.95
N GLU A 597 8.82 0.96 7.91
CA GLU A 597 10.28 1.06 7.86
C GLU A 597 10.78 2.12 8.85
N PRO A 598 11.80 1.82 9.68
CA PRO A 598 12.40 2.79 10.59
C PRO A 598 13.06 3.91 9.80
N CYS A 599 12.66 5.16 10.08
CA CYS A 599 13.28 6.33 9.46
C CYS A 599 14.51 6.78 10.24
N TYR A 600 15.65 6.88 9.56
CA TYR A 600 16.90 7.41 10.11
C TYR A 600 16.99 8.91 9.79
N THR A 601 17.38 9.74 10.78
CA THR A 601 17.59 11.18 10.59
C THR A 601 18.90 11.46 9.82
N ALA A 602 19.05 12.67 9.28
CA ALA A 602 20.18 13.09 8.44
C ALA A 602 21.58 12.79 9.00
N ASN A 603 21.77 12.72 10.33
CA ASN A 603 23.04 12.31 10.94
C ASN A 603 23.45 10.85 10.61
N ASN A 604 22.50 10.02 10.15
CA ASN A 604 22.69 8.63 9.74
C ASN A 604 22.33 8.37 8.25
N MET A 605 21.87 9.39 7.51
CA MET A 605 21.36 9.24 6.13
C MET A 605 22.44 8.95 5.09
N GLU A 606 23.72 9.22 5.35
CA GLU A 606 24.82 8.81 4.46
C GLU A 606 24.91 7.28 4.31
N THR A 607 24.20 6.52 5.16
CA THR A 607 24.16 5.05 5.15
C THR A 607 22.76 4.47 4.95
N TYR A 608 21.74 5.28 4.64
CA TYR A 608 20.36 4.77 4.48
C TYR A 608 20.27 3.85 3.25
N VAL A 609 20.03 2.57 3.52
CA VAL A 609 19.73 1.55 2.52
C VAL A 609 18.27 1.18 2.70
N PRO A 610 17.39 1.32 1.68
CA PRO A 610 16.03 0.81 1.76
C PRO A 610 16.07 -0.68 2.15
N GLN A 611 15.19 -1.13 3.04
CA GLN A 611 15.17 -2.54 3.47
C GLN A 611 13.79 -3.15 3.31
N THR A 612 13.76 -4.43 2.95
CA THR A 612 12.53 -5.23 3.01
C THR A 612 12.47 -5.93 4.35
N TYR A 613 11.37 -5.73 5.09
CA TYR A 613 11.16 -6.35 6.39
C TYR A 613 10.20 -7.54 6.24
N ASN A 614 10.61 -8.70 6.72
CA ASN A 614 9.78 -9.90 6.74
C ASN A 614 9.31 -10.16 8.17
N TYR A 615 8.01 -10.05 8.39
CA TYR A 615 7.37 -10.28 9.66
C TYR A 615 6.83 -11.70 9.76
N GLN A 616 7.12 -12.36 10.88
CA GLN A 616 6.60 -13.66 11.25
C GLN A 616 5.69 -13.49 12.46
N ILE A 617 4.38 -13.54 12.24
CA ILE A 617 3.39 -13.35 13.30
C ILE A 617 2.93 -14.72 13.80
N LEU A 618 3.12 -14.95 15.10
CA LEU A 618 2.84 -16.19 15.80
C LEU A 618 1.64 -16.02 16.72
N SER A 619 0.79 -17.04 16.80
CA SER A 619 -0.23 -17.20 17.85
C SER A 619 -0.39 -18.69 18.08
N ALA A 620 -0.17 -19.17 19.30
CA ALA A 620 0.07 -20.59 19.56
C ALA A 620 -1.14 -21.26 20.21
N TYR A 621 -2.01 -20.51 20.91
CA TYR A 621 -3.03 -21.11 21.77
C TYR A 621 -4.43 -20.48 21.70
N THR A 622 -4.60 -19.28 21.14
CA THR A 622 -5.89 -18.53 21.20
C THR A 622 -6.59 -18.37 19.86
N LEU A 623 -5.85 -18.28 18.75
CA LEU A 623 -6.42 -18.05 17.42
C LEU A 623 -6.39 -19.34 16.59
N SER A 624 -7.55 -19.70 16.02
CA SER A 624 -7.64 -20.78 15.03
C SER A 624 -7.59 -20.19 13.63
N THR A 625 -8.69 -20.29 12.88
CA THR A 625 -8.88 -19.63 11.59
C THR A 625 -9.49 -18.26 11.81
N GLN A 626 -8.75 -17.21 11.45
CA GLN A 626 -9.14 -15.82 11.64
C GLN A 626 -9.14 -15.03 10.33
N LEU A 627 -9.97 -13.99 10.30
CA LEU A 627 -9.98 -13.00 9.23
C LEU A 627 -8.82 -12.03 9.45
N VAL A 628 -8.00 -11.85 8.43
CA VAL A 628 -6.90 -10.91 8.41
C VAL A 628 -7.16 -9.88 7.32
N VAL A 629 -7.24 -8.61 7.72
CA VAL A 629 -7.41 -7.48 6.81
C VAL A 629 -6.15 -6.63 6.85
N THR A 630 -5.50 -6.47 5.71
CA THR A 630 -4.28 -5.67 5.58
C THR A 630 -4.56 -4.44 4.74
N TYR A 631 -4.45 -3.25 5.32
CA TYR A 631 -4.45 -1.99 4.59
C TYR A 631 -3.01 -1.60 4.28
N THR A 632 -2.71 -1.38 3.00
CA THR A 632 -1.36 -0.98 2.58
C THR A 632 -1.39 0.45 2.04
N TYR A 633 -0.55 1.31 2.63
CA TYR A 633 -0.10 2.54 2.00
C TYR A 633 1.12 2.23 1.13
N ASP A 634 1.03 2.60 -0.14
CA ASP A 634 2.08 2.47 -1.15
C ASP A 634 2.16 3.77 -1.94
N ASP A 635 3.34 4.36 -2.08
CA ASP A 635 3.51 5.67 -2.72
C ASP A 635 3.16 5.67 -4.23
N MET A 636 3.12 4.52 -4.89
CA MET A 636 2.70 4.43 -6.29
C MET A 636 1.17 4.29 -6.43
N ARG A 637 0.51 3.69 -5.43
CA ARG A 637 -0.93 3.35 -5.51
C ARG A 637 -1.83 4.18 -4.62
N SER A 638 -1.31 4.71 -3.53
CA SER A 638 -2.05 5.48 -2.52
C SER A 638 -1.63 6.95 -2.52
N ASN A 639 -0.61 7.33 -3.30
CA ASN A 639 -0.25 8.73 -3.47
C ASN A 639 -0.63 9.25 -4.86
N VAL A 640 -1.70 10.05 -4.87
CA VAL A 640 -2.24 10.69 -6.07
C VAL A 640 -1.24 11.60 -6.78
N THR A 641 -0.24 12.16 -6.08
CA THR A 641 0.74 13.08 -6.69
C THR A 641 1.70 12.37 -7.64
N ASN A 642 1.92 11.07 -7.44
CA ASN A 642 2.84 10.28 -8.28
C ASN A 642 2.14 9.67 -9.49
N GLY A 643 0.84 9.41 -9.38
CA GLY A 643 0.04 8.86 -10.48
C GLY A 643 -0.51 9.90 -11.45
N ILE A 644 -0.21 11.18 -11.23
CA ILE A 644 -0.71 12.31 -12.00
C ILE A 644 0.46 13.15 -12.53
N ALA A 645 0.36 13.60 -13.78
CA ALA A 645 1.35 14.51 -14.37
C ALA A 645 1.38 15.85 -13.61
N ARG A 646 2.58 16.38 -13.33
CA ARG A 646 2.77 17.65 -12.61
C ARG A 646 2.06 18.84 -13.26
N ASP A 647 1.87 18.79 -14.58
CA ASP A 647 1.25 19.86 -15.36
C ASP A 647 -0.29 19.75 -15.43
N MET A 648 -0.88 18.74 -14.78
CA MET A 648 -2.33 18.53 -14.73
C MET A 648 -3.05 19.78 -14.19
N GLU A 649 -2.36 20.59 -13.38
CA GLU A 649 -2.93 21.81 -12.80
C GLU A 649 -3.30 22.91 -13.80
N LEU A 650 -2.87 22.76 -15.05
CA LEU A 650 -3.23 23.65 -16.15
C LEU A 650 -4.56 23.27 -16.83
N TYR A 651 -5.20 22.16 -16.42
CA TYR A 651 -6.33 21.57 -17.11
C TYR A 651 -7.56 21.41 -16.20
N TYR A 652 -8.74 21.63 -16.77
CA TYR A 652 -10.00 21.34 -16.09
C TYR A 652 -10.32 19.84 -16.19
N LEU A 653 -10.54 19.19 -15.05
CA LEU A 653 -11.00 17.81 -14.98
C LEU A 653 -12.51 17.73 -14.72
N PRO A 654 -13.27 17.01 -15.56
CA PRO A 654 -14.65 16.67 -15.26
C PRO A 654 -14.76 15.95 -13.90
N TYR A 655 -15.84 16.23 -13.17
CA TYR A 655 -16.10 15.64 -11.84
C TYR A 655 -16.00 14.10 -11.83
N LYS A 656 -16.47 13.43 -12.88
CA LYS A 656 -16.41 11.97 -12.99
C LYS A 656 -14.97 11.43 -13.03
N ASP A 657 -14.06 12.16 -13.67
CA ASP A 657 -12.65 11.76 -13.76
C ASP A 657 -11.95 12.00 -12.42
N VAL A 658 -12.28 13.10 -11.73
CA VAL A 658 -11.82 13.35 -10.35
C VAL A 658 -12.30 12.23 -9.41
N GLU A 659 -13.55 11.79 -9.54
CA GLU A 659 -14.09 10.70 -8.74
C GLU A 659 -13.38 9.36 -9.02
N LEU A 660 -13.10 9.05 -10.30
CA LEU A 660 -12.36 7.86 -10.69
C LEU A 660 -10.91 7.88 -10.16
N ILE A 661 -10.23 9.01 -10.26
CA ILE A 661 -8.90 9.20 -9.67
C ILE A 661 -8.98 8.96 -8.16
N HIS A 662 -9.98 9.52 -7.48
CA HIS A 662 -10.16 9.33 -6.04
C HIS A 662 -10.36 7.87 -5.66
N GLN A 663 -11.11 7.09 -6.44
CA GLN A 663 -11.30 5.65 -6.21
C GLN A 663 -10.03 4.82 -6.51
N THR A 664 -9.17 5.32 -7.40
CA THR A 664 -7.94 4.64 -7.80
C THR A 664 -6.86 4.79 -6.73
N PHE A 665 -6.69 5.99 -6.18
CA PHE A 665 -5.62 6.31 -5.22
C PHE A 665 -6.09 6.25 -3.76
N GLN A 666 -6.39 5.05 -3.27
CA GLN A 666 -6.79 4.78 -1.88
C GLN A 666 -5.89 3.73 -1.20
N LEU A 667 -6.04 3.58 0.12
CA LEU A 667 -5.49 2.44 0.86
C LEU A 667 -6.09 1.14 0.30
N GLN A 668 -5.25 0.22 -0.15
CA GLN A 668 -5.71 -1.02 -0.76
C GLN A 668 -5.94 -2.08 0.33
N PRO A 669 -7.19 -2.51 0.60
CA PRO A 669 -7.45 -3.58 1.55
C PRO A 669 -7.19 -4.93 0.88
N HIS A 670 -6.41 -5.77 1.56
CA HIS A 670 -6.24 -7.17 1.21
C HIS A 670 -6.85 -8.03 2.32
N ILE A 671 -7.90 -8.78 1.98
CA ILE A 671 -8.65 -9.59 2.93
C ILE A 671 -8.30 -11.05 2.70
N THR A 672 -7.81 -11.70 3.76
CA THR A 672 -7.44 -13.11 3.73
C THR A 672 -7.96 -13.83 4.97
N VAL A 673 -7.96 -15.15 4.90
CA VAL A 673 -8.24 -16.00 6.06
C VAL A 673 -6.98 -16.78 6.36
N HIS A 674 -6.47 -16.63 7.58
CA HIS A 674 -5.25 -17.32 8.03
C HIS A 674 -5.58 -18.27 9.18
N ASN A 675 -4.96 -19.45 9.18
CA ASN A 675 -5.09 -20.43 10.25
C ASN A 675 -3.80 -20.45 11.06
N PHE A 676 -3.82 -19.93 12.29
CA PHE A 676 -2.66 -19.83 13.17
C PHE A 676 -2.27 -21.16 13.84
N PHE A 677 -3.08 -22.22 13.70
CA PHE A 677 -2.76 -23.53 14.27
C PHE A 677 -1.52 -24.13 13.60
N ASN A 678 -0.37 -24.11 14.29
CA ASN A 678 0.95 -24.54 13.80
C ASN A 678 1.41 -23.89 12.48
N LYS A 679 0.89 -22.70 12.13
CA LYS A 679 1.34 -21.95 10.95
C LYS A 679 1.61 -20.51 11.33
N ILE A 680 2.63 -19.95 10.68
CA ILE A 680 3.09 -18.58 10.88
C ILE A 680 2.46 -17.70 9.81
N LEU A 681 1.93 -16.54 10.20
CA LEU A 681 1.52 -15.53 9.24
C LEU A 681 2.76 -14.75 8.80
N HIS A 682 3.13 -14.91 7.52
CA HIS A 682 4.23 -14.19 6.91
C HIS A 682 3.72 -12.91 6.25
N ILE A 683 4.31 -11.77 6.59
CA ILE A 683 4.03 -10.48 5.95
C ILE A 683 5.34 -9.85 5.51
N THR A 684 5.43 -9.51 4.23
CA THR A 684 6.55 -8.74 3.69
C THR A 684 6.17 -7.27 3.63
N LEU A 685 7.06 -6.40 4.12
CA LEU A 685 6.97 -4.95 4.02
C LEU A 685 8.11 -4.46 3.10
N PRO A 686 7.82 -4.20 1.82
CA PRO A 686 8.74 -3.50 0.92
C PRO A 686 9.13 -2.11 1.46
N PRO A 687 10.26 -1.54 1.01
CA PRO A 687 10.65 -0.19 1.39
C PRO A 687 9.58 0.85 1.07
N HIS A 688 9.50 1.90 1.87
CA HIS A 688 8.54 3.01 1.73
C HIS A 688 7.04 2.63 1.82
N GLN A 689 6.71 1.38 2.14
CA GLN A 689 5.33 0.98 2.45
C GLN A 689 5.04 1.08 3.95
N ILE A 690 3.76 1.29 4.27
CA ILE A 690 3.23 1.19 5.62
C ILE A 690 2.03 0.25 5.58
N LYS A 691 1.96 -0.72 6.49
CA LYS A 691 0.86 -1.71 6.52
C LYS A 691 0.17 -1.72 7.87
N LEU A 692 -1.15 -1.56 7.86
CA LEU A 692 -1.99 -1.86 9.02
C LEU A 692 -2.62 -3.23 8.84
N ILE A 693 -2.35 -4.15 9.75
CA ILE A 693 -2.94 -5.49 9.77
C ILE A 693 -3.92 -5.57 10.93
N LYS A 694 -5.16 -5.96 10.63
CA LYS A 694 -6.21 -6.26 11.60
C LYS A 694 -6.45 -7.76 11.61
N ILE A 695 -6.15 -8.42 12.73
CA ILE A 695 -6.41 -9.85 12.95
C ILE A 695 -7.61 -9.94 13.89
N TYR A 696 -8.78 -10.24 13.34
CA TYR A 696 -10.02 -10.30 14.12
C TYR A 696 -10.03 -11.52 15.05
N LYS A 697 -10.41 -11.32 16.32
CA LYS A 697 -10.43 -12.37 17.35
C LYS A 697 -11.68 -13.22 17.28
N HIS A 698 -12.81 -12.62 16.91
CA HIS A 698 -14.11 -13.25 16.93
C HIS A 698 -14.56 -13.70 15.54
N LYS A 699 -15.00 -14.96 15.43
CA LYS A 699 -15.81 -15.40 14.29
C LYS A 699 -17.19 -14.76 14.41
N ALA A 700 -17.76 -14.32 13.28
CA ALA A 700 -19.11 -13.75 13.22
C ALA A 700 -20.12 -14.69 13.91
N THR A 701 -20.45 -14.39 15.16
CA THR A 701 -21.34 -15.21 16.00
C THR A 701 -22.62 -14.44 16.28
N LYS A 702 -23.29 -14.00 15.22
CA LYS A 702 -24.75 -13.90 15.05
C LYS A 702 -25.05 -13.02 13.84
N LYS A 703 -26.18 -13.32 13.18
CA LYS A 703 -26.84 -12.44 12.22
C LYS A 703 -27.06 -11.07 12.87
N VAL A 704 -26.16 -10.12 12.62
CA VAL A 704 -26.48 -8.71 12.82
C VAL A 704 -27.25 -8.30 11.58
N HIS A 705 -28.50 -7.87 11.78
CA HIS A 705 -29.31 -7.29 10.73
C HIS A 705 -28.49 -6.18 10.06
N MET A 706 -28.20 -6.35 8.76
CA MET A 706 -27.82 -5.22 7.93
C MET A 706 -28.96 -4.20 8.03
N LEU A 707 -28.68 -3.04 8.60
CA LEU A 707 -29.49 -1.83 8.50
C LEU A 707 -28.72 -0.81 7.69
#